data_AF-A0A5C7K6C8-F1
#
_entry.id   AF-A0A5C7K6C8-F1
#
_cell.length_a   1.000
_cell.length_b   1.000
_cell.length_c   1.000
_cell.angle_alpha   90.00
_cell.angle_beta   90.00
_cell.angle_gamma   90.00
#
_symmetry.space_group_name_H-M   'P 1'
#
loop_
_entity.id
_entity.type
_entity.pdbx_description
1 polymer ?
#
loop_
_entity_poly.entity_id
_entity_poly.type
_entity_poly.pdbx_seq_one_letter_code
_entity_poly.pdbx_strand_id
1 'polypeptide(L)'
;MNDMDTREEQDILSLLNPNRRGFLKTVGAGAAIASASGLVELAAGGKEAQAFAYEPYLTDDQLSTVVTSCDHNCGSRHMLVAHKKGGVIVRLSSDDGRYQAGGAYGKDTFAEPQLRACLRGRSYRARIYSPERLLYPMMRVGPRGEGKFKRVSWDEALDHIAKKMVELKQKYGPTAILDQAYAGTSYGVLHKSDQIEGLLARFLGMFGCRTNSWSVPSYQATTTSSRWTFGTIEDGNEDDAFAHSKLIIMWGWNPAYTFHGGNTFYYMRMAKQKGCKFVVIDPQYTDSAAAYDAWWIPIKPNTDAAMLAGMAHYIFSNNLQDQKFINKFCQGMDAGTMPDWAKGQESFKDYILGTTDGIPKTPEWAEKICGVSAADIKKLADMYARTKPAALKACWAAGRAAYGEQYNRMAAAVQAMTGNIGILGGCAEGVGKAWHAESVAYPHDEYANVWWSSLKSDRWAHCVLNYPNVKREEIGLWPRDDELDGKIPNIKAIFWHGSDWFNQLTNINKEIAAIKKLELVVCSDSTISPSGLWADVLLPIATHFERHDVGLPWYKGHYYIHRPKVIEPLGESRTDFQVYTELAYRLEKLDPTLKDFGKRYNPRADRSYWENPDAFDEAYLSAWWLRVQKHQGVTMSWEEFKRRGVYKFVFDKPLVAFREQIEQGVPFETASGKIEILNTELAHITDWTKTRYGYPIPAIPKWIEPFEWLNHPKAKDYPFHMITPHPRWRTHSIFHNIPWLRETYQQELTMYTGDAARLGLKTGDIVETWNDRGKCVVPVYVTERCMPSVVVLHEGAWMDLDKNGVDRSGNPDFLTLDEPSPAGAFAYNTILVNVRKTTLDHRPGWDSKATARSYIFRRDT
;
A
#
# COMPACT_ATOMS: atom_id res chain seq x y z
N MET A 1 59.22 26.40 -36.28
CA MET A 1 59.73 26.03 -34.95
C MET A 1 58.69 25.13 -34.32
N ASN A 2 58.59 23.90 -34.84
CA ASN A 2 59.29 22.68 -34.41
C ASN A 2 58.35 21.93 -33.45
N ASP A 3 57.64 20.94 -33.96
CA ASP A 3 58.03 19.51 -33.88
C ASP A 3 58.22 19.04 -32.43
N MET A 4 57.14 18.51 -31.86
CA MET A 4 57.19 17.52 -30.79
C MET A 4 56.22 16.38 -31.13
N ASP A 5 56.82 15.36 -31.75
CA ASP A 5 56.64 13.91 -31.59
C ASP A 5 55.23 13.30 -31.50
N THR A 6 54.72 12.89 -32.66
CA THR A 6 53.51 12.07 -32.85
C THR A 6 53.66 10.60 -32.39
N ARG A 7 54.69 10.25 -31.60
CA ARG A 7 54.91 8.89 -31.07
C ARG A 7 54.37 8.69 -29.65
N GLU A 8 54.31 9.72 -28.81
CA GLU A 8 53.81 9.57 -27.43
C GLU A 8 52.27 9.39 -27.36
N GLU A 9 51.51 9.99 -28.28
CA GLU A 9 50.04 9.80 -28.32
C GLU A 9 49.64 8.39 -28.79
N GLN A 10 50.45 7.72 -29.61
CA GLN A 10 50.16 6.35 -30.06
C GLN A 10 50.50 5.28 -29.01
N ASP A 11 51.49 5.52 -28.14
CA ASP A 11 51.87 4.56 -27.10
C ASP A 11 50.86 4.49 -25.95
N ILE A 12 50.21 5.61 -25.58
CA ILE A 12 49.16 5.64 -24.54
C ILE A 12 47.90 4.90 -24.98
N LEU A 13 47.52 4.99 -26.26
CA LEU A 13 46.36 4.29 -26.81
C LEU A 13 46.57 2.77 -26.92
N SER A 14 47.83 2.31 -27.05
CA SER A 14 48.16 0.88 -27.07
C SER A 14 48.09 0.21 -25.69
N LEU A 15 48.30 0.98 -24.61
CA LEU A 15 48.19 0.56 -23.22
C LEU A 15 46.73 0.35 -22.75
N LEU A 16 45.79 1.08 -23.35
CA LEU A 16 44.36 1.02 -23.00
C LEU A 16 43.57 -0.05 -23.76
N ASN A 17 44.17 -0.71 -24.77
CA ASN A 17 43.49 -1.77 -25.52
C ASN A 17 44.46 -2.85 -26.04
N PRO A 18 44.98 -3.74 -25.17
CA PRO A 18 45.98 -4.72 -25.56
C PRO A 18 45.38 -5.77 -26.50
N ASN A 19 46.07 -6.06 -27.60
CA ASN A 19 45.73 -7.20 -28.45
C ASN A 19 45.87 -8.53 -27.69
N ARG A 20 45.20 -9.58 -28.17
CA ARG A 20 45.10 -10.91 -27.53
C ARG A 20 46.47 -11.53 -27.16
N ARG A 21 47.54 -11.15 -27.85
CA ARG A 21 48.92 -11.61 -27.58
C ARG A 21 49.62 -10.81 -26.47
N GLY A 22 49.26 -9.54 -26.29
CA GLY A 22 49.67 -8.71 -25.14
C GLY A 22 48.99 -9.15 -23.84
N PHE A 23 47.69 -9.42 -23.88
CA PHE A 23 46.94 -9.93 -22.71
C PHE A 23 47.52 -11.25 -22.16
N LEU A 24 47.90 -12.18 -23.03
CA LEU A 24 48.47 -13.48 -22.62
C LEU A 24 49.90 -13.36 -22.03
N LYS A 25 50.69 -12.37 -22.43
CA LYS A 25 52.01 -12.12 -21.81
C LYS A 25 51.86 -11.50 -20.42
N THR A 26 50.88 -10.63 -20.22
CA THR A 26 50.58 -10.02 -18.90
C THR A 26 50.02 -11.04 -17.92
N VAL A 27 49.17 -11.97 -18.39
CA VAL A 27 48.66 -13.08 -17.57
C VAL A 27 49.75 -14.14 -17.31
N GLY A 28 50.64 -14.39 -18.27
CA GLY A 28 51.76 -15.33 -18.11
C GLY A 28 52.82 -14.88 -17.09
N ALA A 29 53.06 -13.57 -16.96
CA ALA A 29 53.93 -13.03 -15.92
C ALA A 29 53.23 -12.97 -14.53
N GLY A 30 51.90 -12.83 -14.49
CA GLY A 30 51.12 -12.86 -13.24
C GLY A 30 50.81 -14.25 -12.69
N ALA A 31 50.80 -15.28 -13.54
CA ALA A 31 50.46 -16.65 -13.14
C ALA A 31 51.61 -17.43 -12.51
N ALA A 32 52.86 -16.96 -12.61
CA ALA A 32 54.03 -17.61 -12.01
C ALA A 32 54.25 -17.27 -10.52
N ILE A 33 53.49 -16.32 -9.96
CA ILE A 33 53.61 -15.90 -8.55
C ILE A 33 52.43 -16.39 -7.69
N ALA A 34 51.34 -16.89 -8.30
CA ALA A 34 50.10 -17.23 -7.59
C ALA A 34 49.99 -18.71 -7.14
N SER A 35 50.99 -19.56 -7.39
CA SER A 35 50.89 -21.01 -7.13
C SER A 35 51.83 -21.56 -6.04
N ALA A 36 52.53 -20.71 -5.29
CA ALA A 36 53.47 -21.17 -4.27
C ALA A 36 53.51 -20.32 -2.98
N SER A 37 52.35 -19.98 -2.40
CA SER A 37 52.25 -19.64 -0.97
C SER A 37 50.79 -19.41 -0.58
N GLY A 38 50.20 -20.39 0.10
CA GLY A 38 49.13 -20.07 1.05
C GLY A 38 49.72 -19.22 2.19
N LEU A 39 48.88 -18.34 2.75
CA LEU A 39 49.05 -17.71 4.07
C LEU A 39 50.35 -16.93 4.32
N VAL A 40 50.56 -15.77 3.66
CA VAL A 40 51.26 -14.62 4.29
C VAL A 40 50.70 -13.31 3.73
N GLU A 41 50.36 -12.40 4.63
CA GLU A 41 49.94 -11.01 4.38
C GLU A 41 50.85 -10.28 3.39
N LEU A 42 50.31 -9.86 2.24
CA LEU A 42 50.95 -8.86 1.39
C LEU A 42 50.44 -7.48 1.77
N ALA A 43 51.11 -6.95 2.79
CA ALA A 43 51.19 -5.55 3.14
C ALA A 43 51.74 -4.73 1.95
N ALA A 44 50.87 -4.33 1.05
CA ALA A 44 51.08 -3.20 0.15
C ALA A 44 50.03 -2.14 0.49
N GLY A 45 50.39 -1.25 1.42
CA GLY A 45 49.68 0.01 1.65
C GLY A 45 48.19 -0.13 1.92
N GLY A 46 47.81 -0.93 2.91
CA GLY A 46 46.51 -0.75 3.55
C GLY A 46 46.47 0.66 4.12
N LYS A 47 45.92 1.63 3.37
CA LYS A 47 45.18 2.69 4.05
C LYS A 47 44.14 1.92 4.84
N GLU A 48 44.26 1.89 6.16
CA GLU A 48 43.05 1.80 6.99
C GLU A 48 42.05 2.72 6.31
N ALA A 49 40.88 2.18 5.98
CA ALA A 49 39.78 3.05 5.63
C ALA A 49 39.58 3.93 6.85
N GLN A 50 40.18 5.12 6.84
CA GLN A 50 39.75 6.22 7.67
C GLN A 50 38.38 6.53 7.10
N ALA A 51 37.38 5.83 7.64
CA ALA A 51 36.04 6.32 7.60
C ALA A 51 36.18 7.78 8.02
N PHE A 52 35.80 8.69 7.13
CA PHE A 52 35.54 10.06 7.52
C PHE A 52 34.34 10.01 8.46
N ALA A 53 34.57 9.57 9.69
CA ALA A 53 33.71 9.87 10.79
C ALA A 53 33.77 11.40 10.89
N TYR A 54 32.69 12.06 10.51
CA TYR A 54 32.47 13.43 10.96
C TYR A 54 32.52 13.37 12.49
N GLU A 55 33.68 13.64 13.06
CA GLU A 55 33.84 13.78 14.49
C GLU A 55 33.24 15.11 14.95
N PRO A 56 32.61 15.12 16.15
CA PRO A 56 32.46 13.99 17.07
C PRO A 56 31.22 13.14 16.77
N TYR A 57 31.37 11.82 16.65
CA TYR A 57 30.25 10.89 16.70
C TYR A 57 29.97 10.53 18.17
N LEU A 58 28.72 10.61 18.59
CA LEU A 58 28.34 10.33 19.97
C LEU A 58 28.44 8.82 20.24
N THR A 59 29.08 8.46 21.36
CA THR A 59 29.16 7.07 21.84
C THR A 59 27.86 6.66 22.54
N ASP A 60 27.58 5.36 22.62
CA ASP A 60 26.30 4.86 23.14
C ASP A 60 26.04 5.26 24.62
N ASP A 61 27.09 5.41 25.44
CA ASP A 61 27.01 5.89 26.83
C ASP A 61 26.63 7.39 26.93
N GLN A 62 26.78 8.14 25.85
CA GLN A 62 26.37 9.55 25.78
C GLN A 62 24.91 9.72 25.35
N LEU A 63 24.22 8.64 24.95
CA LEU A 63 22.90 8.65 24.34
C LEU A 63 21.86 8.03 25.27
N SER A 64 20.60 8.47 25.13
CA SER A 64 19.45 7.76 25.67
C SER A 64 18.71 7.02 24.56
N THR A 65 18.28 5.80 24.86
CA THR A 65 17.54 4.93 23.95
C THR A 65 16.05 4.90 24.27
N VAL A 66 15.22 5.06 23.25
CA VAL A 66 13.77 4.98 23.35
C VAL A 66 13.25 4.02 22.28
N VAL A 67 12.55 2.98 22.70
CA VAL A 67 11.84 2.09 21.77
C VAL A 67 10.63 2.81 21.19
N THR A 68 10.41 2.65 19.89
CA THR A 68 9.28 3.21 19.14
C THR A 68 9.06 2.41 17.85
N SER A 69 8.25 2.90 16.91
CA SER A 69 8.02 2.26 15.61
C SER A 69 7.56 3.27 14.56
N CYS A 70 7.65 2.89 13.29
CA CYS A 70 7.07 3.67 12.19
C CYS A 70 5.54 3.67 12.24
N ASP A 71 4.90 4.74 11.76
CA ASP A 71 3.44 4.93 11.72
C ASP A 71 2.82 4.87 10.31
N HIS A 72 3.57 4.38 9.32
CA HIS A 72 3.15 4.41 7.91
C HIS A 72 2.42 3.16 7.45
N ASN A 73 1.68 3.31 6.34
CA ASN A 73 0.96 2.25 5.64
C ASN A 73 1.83 1.20 4.93
N CYS A 74 2.88 0.71 5.58
CA CYS A 74 3.68 -0.42 5.06
C CYS A 74 3.22 -1.77 5.63
N GLY A 75 2.16 -1.79 6.44
CA GLY A 75 1.58 -2.97 7.07
C GLY A 75 2.30 -3.51 8.31
N SER A 76 3.63 -3.40 8.36
CA SER A 76 4.45 -4.06 9.39
C SER A 76 4.78 -3.21 10.61
N ARG A 77 5.01 -1.90 10.45
CA ARG A 77 5.43 -1.00 11.57
C ARG A 77 6.54 -1.59 12.45
N HIS A 78 7.60 -2.04 11.80
CA HIS A 78 8.75 -2.62 12.50
C HIS A 78 9.25 -1.72 13.63
N MET A 79 9.79 -2.38 14.65
CA MET A 79 10.32 -1.73 15.82
C MET A 79 11.58 -0.93 15.48
N LEU A 80 11.56 0.33 15.89
CA LEU A 80 12.69 1.25 15.87
C LEU A 80 13.20 1.46 17.29
N VAL A 81 14.49 1.76 17.39
CA VAL A 81 15.08 2.25 18.64
C VAL A 81 15.75 3.58 18.33
N ALA A 82 15.20 4.65 18.89
CA ALA A 82 15.74 5.99 18.77
C ALA A 82 16.85 6.21 19.79
N HIS A 83 18.02 6.57 19.30
CA HIS A 83 19.16 6.98 20.12
C HIS A 83 19.23 8.51 20.05
N LYS A 84 19.11 9.17 21.19
CA LYS A 84 19.02 10.63 21.26
C LYS A 84 20.02 11.24 22.22
N LYS A 85 20.38 12.50 21.95
CA LYS A 85 21.11 13.38 22.86
C LYS A 85 20.25 14.60 23.12
N GLY A 86 19.81 14.77 24.37
CA GLY A 86 18.83 15.80 24.70
C GLY A 86 17.55 15.65 23.88
N GLY A 87 17.17 16.71 23.15
CA GLY A 87 15.98 16.76 22.30
C GLY A 87 16.19 16.32 20.85
N VAL A 88 17.33 15.71 20.49
CA VAL A 88 17.66 15.37 19.10
C VAL A 88 17.92 13.87 18.93
N ILE A 89 17.21 13.24 18.00
CA ILE A 89 17.45 11.87 17.58
C ILE A 89 18.67 11.87 16.66
N VAL A 90 19.73 11.18 17.07
CA VAL A 90 20.98 11.11 16.31
C VAL A 90 21.12 9.78 15.58
N ARG A 91 20.40 8.73 15.95
CA ARG A 91 20.44 7.43 15.27
C ARG A 91 19.13 6.66 15.45
N LEU A 92 18.73 5.90 14.43
CA LEU A 92 17.64 4.93 14.50
C LEU A 92 18.21 3.53 14.26
N SER A 93 18.08 2.64 15.24
CA SER A 93 18.35 1.21 15.08
C SER A 93 17.06 0.39 15.11
N SER A 94 17.18 -0.92 15.28
CA SER A 94 16.12 -1.91 15.13
C SER A 94 15.99 -2.76 16.39
N ASP A 95 14.93 -3.57 16.48
CA ASP A 95 14.85 -4.69 17.43
C ASP A 95 16.08 -5.60 17.31
N ASP A 96 16.68 -5.91 18.46
CA ASP A 96 17.83 -6.80 18.62
C ASP A 96 17.57 -7.94 19.63
N GLY A 97 16.30 -8.11 20.05
CA GLY A 97 15.85 -9.19 20.93
C GLY A 97 15.81 -8.86 22.42
N ARG A 98 16.40 -7.75 22.88
CA ARG A 98 16.50 -7.45 24.33
C ARG A 98 15.24 -6.87 24.99
N TYR A 99 14.32 -6.35 24.18
CA TYR A 99 13.26 -5.45 24.65
C TYR A 99 12.01 -6.16 25.17
N GLN A 100 11.74 -7.38 24.71
CA GLN A 100 10.64 -8.21 25.22
C GLN A 100 10.97 -8.76 26.62
N ALA A 101 9.96 -9.17 27.39
CA ALA A 101 10.17 -9.86 28.67
C ALA A 101 11.07 -11.11 28.50
N GLY A 102 12.09 -11.26 29.34
CA GLY A 102 13.09 -12.34 29.18
C GLY A 102 13.93 -12.24 27.89
N GLY A 103 13.96 -11.06 27.25
CA GLY A 103 14.78 -10.78 26.08
C GLY A 103 16.27 -10.64 26.41
N ALA A 104 17.11 -10.97 25.43
CA ALA A 104 18.55 -10.75 25.46
C ALA A 104 19.03 -10.35 24.07
N TYR A 105 20.18 -9.67 23.99
CA TYR A 105 20.78 -9.32 22.71
C TYR A 105 20.99 -10.57 21.85
N GLY A 106 20.50 -10.53 20.61
CA GLY A 106 20.58 -11.65 19.66
C GLY A 106 19.45 -12.67 19.77
N LYS A 107 18.51 -12.55 20.73
CA LYS A 107 17.33 -13.44 20.82
C LYS A 107 16.47 -13.28 19.55
N ASP A 108 16.30 -14.38 18.80
CA ASP A 108 15.50 -14.44 17.57
C ASP A 108 14.95 -15.86 17.40
N THR A 109 13.79 -16.14 17.99
CA THR A 109 13.21 -17.50 18.05
C THR A 109 12.01 -17.64 17.11
N PHE A 110 11.58 -18.88 16.85
CA PHE A 110 10.38 -19.14 16.05
C PHE A 110 9.12 -18.48 16.64
N ALA A 111 8.95 -18.56 17.96
CA ALA A 111 7.80 -18.00 18.67
C ALA A 111 7.91 -16.48 18.89
N GLU A 112 9.13 -15.94 18.99
CA GLU A 112 9.37 -14.52 19.24
C GLU A 112 10.47 -13.97 18.31
N PRO A 113 10.22 -13.87 16.98
CA PRO A 113 11.22 -13.36 16.07
C PRO A 113 11.45 -11.85 16.29
N GLN A 114 12.63 -11.36 15.91
CA GLN A 114 12.93 -9.92 15.95
C GLN A 114 12.10 -9.14 14.92
N LEU A 115 11.49 -8.02 15.35
CA LEU A 115 10.69 -7.13 14.51
C LEU A 115 11.57 -6.12 13.76
N ARG A 116 12.41 -6.61 12.86
CA ARG A 116 13.54 -5.83 12.31
C ARG A 116 13.11 -4.68 11.40
N ALA A 117 13.59 -3.48 11.68
CA ALA A 117 13.31 -2.30 10.86
C ALA A 117 13.99 -2.34 9.48
N CYS A 118 13.21 -2.04 8.45
CA CYS A 118 13.66 -1.87 7.07
C CYS A 118 14.41 -0.55 6.84
N LEU A 119 15.02 -0.41 5.65
CA LEU A 119 15.78 0.78 5.22
C LEU A 119 14.98 2.09 5.37
N ARG A 120 13.71 2.08 4.97
CA ARG A 120 12.80 3.22 5.08
C ARG A 120 12.65 3.68 6.53
N GLY A 121 12.37 2.74 7.45
CA GLY A 121 12.23 3.06 8.87
C GLY A 121 13.51 3.62 9.49
N ARG A 122 14.68 3.06 9.14
CA ARG A 122 15.99 3.56 9.62
C ARG A 122 16.34 4.94 9.06
N SER A 123 15.83 5.27 7.87
CA SER A 123 16.01 6.58 7.23
C SER A 123 15.11 7.69 7.78
N TYR A 124 14.15 7.37 8.66
CA TYR A 124 13.11 8.31 9.10
C TYR A 124 13.68 9.58 9.75
N ARG A 125 14.87 9.50 10.37
CA ARG A 125 15.58 10.67 10.90
C ARG A 125 15.71 11.79 9.86
N ALA A 126 15.99 11.43 8.60
CA ALA A 126 16.09 12.38 7.49
C ALA A 126 14.74 13.03 7.14
N ARG A 127 13.62 12.38 7.47
CA ARG A 127 12.27 12.94 7.31
C ARG A 127 11.93 13.94 8.42
N ILE A 128 12.19 13.60 9.68
CA ILE A 128 11.91 14.47 10.84
C ILE A 128 12.57 15.85 10.67
N TYR A 129 13.84 15.82 10.28
CA TYR A 129 14.66 17.03 10.12
C TYR A 129 14.73 17.54 8.67
N SER A 130 13.87 17.01 7.78
CA SER A 130 13.82 17.38 6.37
C SER A 130 13.58 18.88 6.19
N PRO A 131 14.22 19.55 5.22
CA PRO A 131 13.89 20.91 4.78
C PRO A 131 12.40 21.11 4.47
N GLU A 132 11.69 20.05 4.08
CA GLU A 132 10.27 20.08 3.73
C GLU A 132 9.34 19.73 4.91
N ARG A 133 9.86 19.71 6.14
CA ARG A 133 9.05 19.61 7.36
C ARG A 133 8.11 20.81 7.48
N LEU A 134 6.83 20.56 7.68
CA LEU A 134 5.84 21.59 7.97
C LEU A 134 5.91 21.91 9.46
N LEU A 135 6.25 23.16 9.81
CA LEU A 135 6.49 23.59 11.19
C LEU A 135 5.46 24.60 11.72
N TYR A 136 4.74 25.29 10.83
CA TYR A 136 3.82 26.38 11.19
C TYR A 136 2.52 26.27 10.40
N PRO A 137 1.39 26.77 10.93
CA PRO A 137 0.17 26.92 10.14
C PRO A 137 0.40 27.86 8.96
N MET A 138 -0.07 27.46 7.78
CA MET A 138 0.11 28.25 6.57
C MET A 138 -1.21 28.45 5.83
N MET A 139 -1.40 29.64 5.26
CA MET A 139 -2.51 29.92 4.34
C MET A 139 -1.99 30.30 2.96
N ARG A 140 -2.68 29.79 1.94
CA ARG A 140 -2.37 30.06 0.54
C ARG A 140 -2.56 31.55 0.21
N VAL A 141 -1.64 32.13 -0.55
CA VAL A 141 -1.70 33.55 -1.01
C VAL A 141 -1.64 33.71 -2.53
N GLY A 142 -1.59 32.61 -3.29
CA GLY A 142 -1.64 32.60 -4.75
C GLY A 142 -2.57 31.49 -5.28
N PRO A 143 -2.62 31.25 -6.60
CA PRO A 143 -3.34 30.12 -7.18
C PRO A 143 -2.95 28.76 -6.56
N ARG A 144 -3.90 27.81 -6.46
CA ARG A 144 -3.62 26.44 -6.00
C ARG A 144 -2.56 25.79 -6.90
N GLY A 145 -1.60 25.09 -6.30
CA GLY A 145 -0.50 24.43 -7.01
C GLY A 145 0.78 25.28 -7.18
N GLU A 146 0.75 26.60 -6.96
CA GLU A 146 1.97 27.43 -7.04
C GLU A 146 2.89 27.31 -5.82
N GLY A 147 2.44 26.67 -4.73
CA GLY A 147 3.23 26.54 -3.50
C GLY A 147 3.47 27.88 -2.76
N LYS A 148 2.66 28.91 -3.02
CA LYS A 148 2.77 30.23 -2.38
C LYS A 148 1.89 30.31 -1.14
N PHE A 149 2.53 30.38 0.02
CA PHE A 149 1.89 30.42 1.32
C PHE A 149 2.45 31.56 2.20
N LYS A 150 1.63 32.03 3.14
CA LYS A 150 2.06 32.86 4.27
C LYS A 150 1.89 32.07 5.57
N ARG A 151 2.80 32.27 6.52
CA ARG A 151 2.62 31.83 7.90
C ARG A 151 1.47 32.59 8.54
N VAL A 152 0.67 31.89 9.32
CA VAL A 152 -0.42 32.45 10.13
C VAL A 152 -0.38 31.85 11.53
N SER A 153 -1.12 32.44 12.48
CA SER A 153 -1.32 31.80 13.77
C SER A 153 -2.26 30.61 13.66
N TRP A 154 -2.20 29.71 14.62
CA TRP A 154 -3.19 28.65 14.78
C TRP A 154 -4.62 29.20 14.90
N ASP A 155 -4.82 30.30 15.63
CA ASP A 155 -6.14 30.93 15.75
C ASP A 155 -6.67 31.42 14.39
N GLU A 156 -5.85 32.11 13.58
CA GLU A 156 -6.27 32.57 12.24
C GLU A 156 -6.66 31.38 11.35
N ALA A 157 -5.85 30.31 11.33
CA ALA A 157 -6.10 29.12 10.53
C ALA A 157 -7.38 28.39 10.97
N LEU A 158 -7.53 28.09 12.26
CA LEU A 158 -8.65 27.31 12.78
C LEU A 158 -9.97 28.10 12.75
N ASP A 159 -9.93 29.43 12.98
CA ASP A 159 -11.11 30.28 12.83
C ASP A 159 -11.57 30.36 11.36
N HIS A 160 -10.63 30.44 10.42
CA HIS A 160 -10.96 30.42 8.98
C HIS A 160 -11.64 29.11 8.59
N ILE A 161 -11.06 27.97 8.99
CA ILE A 161 -11.62 26.64 8.73
C ILE A 161 -13.02 26.52 9.34
N ALA A 162 -13.19 26.83 10.63
CA ALA A 162 -14.47 26.67 11.32
C ALA A 162 -15.59 27.52 10.70
N LYS A 163 -15.31 28.79 10.36
CA LYS A 163 -16.26 29.67 9.66
C LYS A 163 -16.68 29.09 8.31
N LYS A 164 -15.72 28.63 7.52
CA LYS A 164 -16.00 28.04 6.21
C LYS A 164 -16.78 26.73 6.31
N MET A 165 -16.49 25.88 7.29
CA MET A 165 -17.25 24.65 7.52
C MET A 165 -18.74 24.92 7.80
N VAL A 166 -19.04 25.88 8.68
CA VAL A 166 -20.42 26.28 9.00
C VAL A 166 -21.11 26.85 7.76
N GLU A 167 -20.45 27.76 7.03
CA GLU A 167 -20.97 28.34 5.78
C GLU A 167 -21.32 27.25 4.76
N LEU A 168 -20.41 26.30 4.53
CA LEU A 168 -20.59 25.22 3.55
C LEU A 168 -21.77 24.31 3.93
N LYS A 169 -21.86 23.91 5.21
CA LYS A 169 -22.98 23.08 5.70
C LYS A 169 -24.32 23.79 5.52
N GLN A 170 -24.39 25.08 5.85
CA GLN A 170 -25.62 25.87 5.73
C GLN A 170 -26.02 26.11 4.26
N LYS A 171 -25.05 26.40 3.38
CA LYS A 171 -25.30 26.76 1.99
C LYS A 171 -25.53 25.55 1.07
N TYR A 172 -24.80 24.47 1.28
CA TYR A 172 -24.75 23.32 0.37
C TYR A 172 -25.28 22.02 0.98
N GLY A 173 -25.57 22.01 2.29
CA GLY A 173 -26.10 20.86 2.99
C GLY A 173 -25.03 19.90 3.51
N PRO A 174 -25.45 18.75 4.07
CA PRO A 174 -24.57 17.86 4.86
C PRO A 174 -23.63 17.00 4.02
N THR A 175 -23.64 17.12 2.69
CA THR A 175 -22.76 16.37 1.76
C THR A 175 -21.60 17.22 1.22
N ALA A 176 -21.46 18.46 1.71
CA ALA A 176 -20.56 19.44 1.11
C ALA A 176 -19.06 19.19 1.38
N ILE A 177 -18.72 18.46 2.44
CA ILE A 177 -17.34 18.20 2.86
C ILE A 177 -16.98 16.76 2.57
N LEU A 178 -16.01 16.53 1.69
CA LEU A 178 -15.47 15.21 1.40
C LEU A 178 -14.34 14.86 2.39
N ASP A 179 -14.52 13.73 3.06
CA ASP A 179 -13.52 13.12 3.93
C ASP A 179 -12.52 12.30 3.10
N GLN A 180 -11.28 12.78 3.05
CA GLN A 180 -10.16 12.07 2.45
C GLN A 180 -9.05 11.83 3.48
N ALA A 181 -9.39 11.45 4.72
CA ALA A 181 -8.44 10.82 5.63
C ALA A 181 -7.88 9.52 5.02
N TYR A 182 -6.62 9.17 5.25
CA TYR A 182 -6.14 7.81 4.95
C TYR A 182 -4.85 7.43 5.72
N ALA A 183 -4.19 6.35 5.32
CA ALA A 183 -3.19 5.65 6.11
C ALA A 183 -1.78 6.28 6.24
N GLY A 184 -1.63 7.59 6.16
CA GLY A 184 -0.33 8.29 6.32
C GLY A 184 0.19 8.31 7.77
N THR A 185 -0.72 8.40 8.75
CA THR A 185 -0.45 8.18 10.19
C THR A 185 -1.41 7.12 10.72
N SER A 186 -1.13 5.87 10.34
CA SER A 186 -2.11 4.80 10.39
C SER A 186 -1.97 3.91 11.63
N TYR A 187 -3.07 3.26 12.05
CA TYR A 187 -3.19 2.33 13.20
C TYR A 187 -2.33 2.69 14.42
N GLY A 188 -2.40 3.96 14.80
CA GLY A 188 -2.26 4.32 16.20
C GLY A 188 -3.56 4.12 16.94
N VAL A 189 -3.43 4.00 18.25
CA VAL A 189 -4.55 3.88 19.19
C VAL A 189 -5.27 5.23 19.34
N LEU A 190 -4.51 6.34 19.29
CA LEU A 190 -5.05 7.70 19.45
C LEU A 190 -5.09 8.49 18.14
N HIS A 191 -3.96 8.57 17.45
CA HIS A 191 -3.78 9.56 16.37
C HIS A 191 -4.00 8.95 14.98
N LYS A 192 -5.03 8.12 14.85
CA LYS A 192 -5.35 7.35 13.65
C LYS A 192 -5.97 8.25 12.57
N SER A 193 -5.46 8.16 11.35
CA SER A 193 -5.92 8.95 10.20
C SER A 193 -6.75 8.17 9.16
N ASP A 194 -7.43 7.08 9.51
CA ASP A 194 -8.26 6.33 8.53
C ASP A 194 -9.71 6.83 8.42
N GLN A 195 -10.46 6.37 7.41
CA GLN A 195 -11.84 6.81 7.14
C GLN A 195 -12.91 6.04 7.94
N ILE A 196 -12.54 4.96 8.63
CA ILE A 196 -13.51 4.03 9.26
C ILE A 196 -13.58 4.24 10.77
N GLU A 197 -12.43 4.44 11.41
CA GLU A 197 -12.21 4.57 12.86
C GLU A 197 -11.21 5.72 13.18
N GLY A 198 -11.03 6.67 12.26
CA GLY A 198 -10.08 7.77 12.42
C GLY A 198 -10.68 9.06 12.98
N LEU A 199 -9.79 9.95 13.43
CA LEU A 199 -10.15 11.20 14.10
C LEU A 199 -10.98 12.15 13.23
N LEU A 200 -10.63 12.30 11.95
CA LEU A 200 -11.37 13.15 11.01
C LEU A 200 -12.77 12.60 10.73
N ALA A 201 -12.90 11.28 10.56
CA ALA A 201 -14.16 10.62 10.33
C ALA A 201 -15.13 10.84 11.50
N ARG A 202 -14.65 10.64 12.75
CA ARG A 202 -15.43 10.98 13.97
C ARG A 202 -15.81 12.46 14.00
N PHE A 203 -14.86 13.35 13.75
CA PHE A 203 -15.07 14.79 13.81
C PHE A 203 -16.14 15.27 12.82
N LEU A 204 -16.05 14.87 11.55
CA LEU A 204 -17.02 15.24 10.52
C LEU A 204 -18.37 14.52 10.70
N GLY A 205 -18.36 13.27 11.18
CA GLY A 205 -19.55 12.52 11.56
C GLY A 205 -20.33 13.22 12.68
N MET A 206 -19.65 13.73 13.70
CA MET A 206 -20.27 14.52 14.77
C MET A 206 -20.69 15.93 14.32
N PHE A 207 -19.94 16.55 13.42
CA PHE A 207 -20.25 17.89 12.89
C PHE A 207 -21.54 17.90 12.06
N GLY A 208 -21.92 16.78 11.44
CA GLY A 208 -23.14 16.73 10.65
C GLY A 208 -22.96 17.04 9.16
N CYS A 209 -21.73 17.03 8.64
CA CYS A 209 -21.45 17.34 7.25
C CYS A 209 -20.27 16.50 6.75
N ARG A 210 -20.58 15.40 6.06
CA ARG A 210 -19.59 14.41 5.61
C ARG A 210 -20.10 13.63 4.41
N THR A 211 -19.36 13.73 3.31
CA THR A 211 -19.33 12.76 2.23
C THR A 211 -18.14 11.84 2.45
N ASN A 212 -18.40 10.55 2.64
CA ASN A 212 -17.39 9.51 2.79
C ASN A 212 -17.01 8.92 1.41
N SER A 213 -15.97 8.10 1.38
CA SER A 213 -15.74 7.18 0.27
C SER A 213 -15.69 5.73 0.77
N TRP A 214 -16.31 4.80 0.04
CA TRP A 214 -16.42 3.41 0.50
C TRP A 214 -15.40 2.45 -0.12
N SER A 215 -14.71 2.85 -1.19
CA SER A 215 -13.70 2.01 -1.84
C SER A 215 -12.28 2.34 -1.37
N VAL A 216 -11.47 1.31 -1.11
CA VAL A 216 -10.07 1.48 -0.69
C VAL A 216 -9.07 1.28 -1.84
N PRO A 217 -8.05 2.14 -2.01
CA PRO A 217 -7.05 2.04 -3.09
C PRO A 217 -6.26 0.73 -3.11
N SER A 218 -6.01 0.16 -1.94
CA SER A 218 -5.04 -0.90 -1.76
C SER A 218 -5.60 -2.30 -2.04
N TYR A 219 -6.78 -2.64 -1.52
CA TYR A 219 -7.28 -4.02 -1.47
C TYR A 219 -8.82 -4.14 -1.58
N GLN A 220 -9.50 -3.20 -2.23
CA GLN A 220 -10.98 -3.21 -2.30
C GLN A 220 -11.52 -4.44 -3.04
N ALA A 221 -10.92 -4.82 -4.18
CA ALA A 221 -11.27 -6.05 -4.91
C ALA A 221 -11.28 -7.27 -3.99
N THR A 222 -10.19 -7.41 -3.23
CA THR A 222 -9.98 -8.50 -2.29
C THR A 222 -11.00 -8.43 -1.15
N THR A 223 -11.23 -7.25 -0.55
CA THR A 223 -12.25 -7.07 0.50
C THR A 223 -13.64 -7.52 0.04
N THR A 224 -14.05 -7.07 -1.13
CA THR A 224 -15.37 -7.42 -1.67
C THR A 224 -15.44 -8.92 -1.96
N SER A 225 -14.40 -9.50 -2.55
CA SER A 225 -14.29 -10.95 -2.80
C SER A 225 -14.39 -11.76 -1.50
N SER A 226 -13.62 -11.41 -0.48
CA SER A 226 -13.61 -12.10 0.82
C SER A 226 -14.98 -12.10 1.47
N ARG A 227 -15.65 -10.94 1.50
CA ARG A 227 -17.01 -10.82 2.05
C ARG A 227 -18.02 -11.66 1.26
N TRP A 228 -17.95 -11.67 -0.06
CA TRP A 228 -18.86 -12.49 -0.87
C TRP A 228 -18.61 -13.99 -0.76
N THR A 229 -17.35 -14.42 -0.65
CA THR A 229 -16.99 -15.84 -0.70
C THR A 229 -16.94 -16.49 0.69
N PHE A 230 -16.50 -15.76 1.71
CA PHE A 230 -16.33 -16.26 3.07
C PHE A 230 -17.21 -15.58 4.12
N GLY A 231 -17.88 -14.47 3.78
CA GLY A 231 -18.69 -13.68 4.70
C GLY A 231 -17.89 -12.67 5.52
N THR A 232 -16.57 -12.85 5.60
CA THR A 232 -15.66 -12.07 6.43
C THR A 232 -14.37 -11.73 5.68
N ILE A 233 -13.59 -10.79 6.23
CA ILE A 233 -12.22 -10.49 5.80
C ILE A 233 -11.17 -11.19 6.68
N GLU A 234 -11.61 -12.04 7.61
CA GLU A 234 -10.79 -12.86 8.51
C GLU A 234 -10.37 -14.18 7.85
N ASP A 235 -9.75 -14.05 6.67
CA ASP A 235 -9.62 -15.14 5.71
C ASP A 235 -8.16 -15.53 5.40
N GLY A 236 -7.19 -15.11 6.22
CA GLY A 236 -5.78 -15.42 6.00
C GLY A 236 -5.06 -15.86 7.27
N ASN A 237 -4.14 -16.82 7.10
CA ASN A 237 -3.32 -17.34 8.19
C ASN A 237 -2.27 -16.32 8.65
N GLU A 238 -1.86 -16.42 9.92
CA GLU A 238 -0.69 -15.68 10.42
C GLU A 238 0.60 -16.13 9.71
N ASP A 239 1.62 -15.26 9.74
CA ASP A 239 2.87 -15.44 8.95
C ASP A 239 3.60 -16.75 9.29
N ASP A 240 3.49 -17.23 10.53
CA ASP A 240 4.12 -18.45 11.01
C ASP A 240 3.60 -19.71 10.30
N ALA A 241 2.35 -19.70 9.82
CA ALA A 241 1.78 -20.79 9.04
C ALA A 241 2.55 -21.04 7.73
N PHE A 242 3.18 -20.03 7.12
CA PHE A 242 3.99 -20.22 5.91
C PHE A 242 5.17 -21.16 6.14
N ALA A 243 5.76 -21.16 7.34
CA ALA A 243 6.88 -22.04 7.70
C ALA A 243 6.52 -23.54 7.72
N HIS A 244 5.25 -23.89 7.50
CA HIS A 244 4.74 -25.27 7.42
C HIS A 244 4.27 -25.67 6.02
N SER A 245 4.34 -24.76 5.04
CA SER A 245 3.91 -25.02 3.66
C SER A 245 4.93 -25.88 2.91
N LYS A 246 4.49 -26.83 2.08
CA LYS A 246 5.37 -27.56 1.14
C LYS A 246 5.48 -26.88 -0.23
N LEU A 247 4.50 -26.06 -0.56
CA LEU A 247 4.46 -25.23 -1.76
C LEU A 247 3.88 -23.87 -1.39
N ILE A 248 4.53 -22.79 -1.81
CA ILE A 248 4.03 -21.41 -1.73
C ILE A 248 3.97 -20.84 -3.15
N ILE A 249 2.76 -20.53 -3.61
CA ILE A 249 2.51 -19.83 -4.87
C ILE A 249 2.30 -18.35 -4.54
N MET A 250 3.26 -17.52 -4.94
CA MET A 250 3.25 -16.06 -4.79
C MET A 250 2.63 -15.44 -6.03
N TRP A 251 1.33 -15.10 -5.98
CA TRP A 251 0.62 -14.54 -7.12
C TRP A 251 0.55 -13.01 -7.01
N GLY A 252 1.33 -12.28 -7.82
CA GLY A 252 1.46 -10.83 -7.73
C GLY A 252 2.01 -10.35 -6.38
N TRP A 253 2.93 -11.10 -5.78
CA TRP A 253 3.42 -10.85 -4.42
C TRP A 253 4.95 -10.77 -4.34
N ASN A 254 5.46 -9.71 -3.70
CA ASN A 254 6.90 -9.45 -3.57
C ASN A 254 7.37 -9.24 -2.10
N PRO A 255 7.28 -10.27 -1.25
CA PRO A 255 7.60 -10.17 0.18
C PRO A 255 9.07 -9.86 0.51
N ALA A 256 9.98 -9.83 -0.48
CA ALA A 256 11.35 -9.38 -0.27
C ALA A 256 11.45 -7.94 0.27
N TYR A 257 10.46 -7.08 -0.04
CA TYR A 257 10.42 -5.71 0.50
C TYR A 257 9.03 -5.08 0.64
N THR A 258 7.97 -5.70 0.11
CA THR A 258 6.57 -5.34 0.41
C THR A 258 6.08 -6.22 1.54
N PHE A 259 6.31 -5.78 2.78
CA PHE A 259 6.03 -6.57 3.96
C PHE A 259 4.53 -6.51 4.29
N HIS A 260 3.89 -7.66 4.34
CA HIS A 260 2.50 -7.78 4.73
C HIS A 260 2.38 -7.94 6.26
N GLY A 261 3.33 -8.57 6.92
CA GLY A 261 3.47 -8.58 8.37
C GLY A 261 4.90 -8.31 8.83
N GLY A 262 5.06 -8.11 10.13
CA GLY A 262 6.36 -7.83 10.75
C GLY A 262 7.42 -8.88 10.44
N ASN A 263 7.01 -10.16 10.32
CA ASN A 263 7.91 -11.30 10.28
C ASN A 263 7.68 -12.22 9.05
N THR A 264 6.89 -11.82 8.06
CA THR A 264 6.64 -12.61 6.83
C THR A 264 7.93 -13.17 6.22
N PHE A 265 8.96 -12.33 6.03
CA PHE A 265 10.23 -12.74 5.46
C PHE A 265 10.95 -13.82 6.30
N TYR A 266 10.88 -13.71 7.63
CA TYR A 266 11.48 -14.67 8.56
C TYR A 266 10.88 -16.07 8.38
N TYR A 267 9.55 -16.17 8.37
CA TYR A 267 8.87 -17.46 8.25
C TYR A 267 8.93 -18.05 6.84
N MET A 268 8.93 -17.22 5.79
CA MET A 268 9.18 -17.70 4.43
C MET A 268 10.60 -18.24 4.25
N ARG A 269 11.62 -17.61 4.87
CA ARG A 269 12.99 -18.14 4.90
C ARG A 269 13.02 -19.51 5.58
N MET A 270 12.29 -19.68 6.68
CA MET A 270 12.18 -20.98 7.35
C MET A 270 11.48 -22.03 6.47
N ALA A 271 10.41 -21.65 5.76
CA ALA A 271 9.76 -22.55 4.79
C ALA A 271 10.78 -23.03 3.74
N LYS A 272 11.59 -22.12 3.18
CA LYS A 272 12.67 -22.47 2.25
C LYS A 272 13.69 -23.44 2.86
N GLN A 273 14.15 -23.17 4.08
CA GLN A 273 15.09 -24.06 4.79
C GLN A 273 14.51 -25.46 5.06
N LYS A 274 13.18 -25.58 5.15
CA LYS A 274 12.46 -26.86 5.30
C LYS A 274 12.13 -27.53 3.95
N GLY A 275 12.61 -27.01 2.82
CA GLY A 275 12.41 -27.59 1.49
C GLY A 275 11.09 -27.21 0.81
N CYS A 276 10.44 -26.11 1.23
CA CYS A 276 9.28 -25.57 0.54
C CYS A 276 9.64 -25.17 -0.90
N LYS A 277 8.76 -25.51 -1.86
CA LYS A 277 8.86 -25.04 -3.25
C LYS A 277 8.19 -23.68 -3.39
N PHE A 278 8.78 -22.81 -4.20
CA PHE A 278 8.23 -21.49 -4.48
C PHE A 278 7.92 -21.32 -5.96
N VAL A 279 6.78 -20.68 -6.23
CA VAL A 279 6.37 -20.23 -7.57
C VAL A 279 6.03 -18.74 -7.47
N VAL A 280 6.45 -17.94 -8.45
CA VAL A 280 6.04 -16.54 -8.60
C VAL A 280 5.28 -16.39 -9.91
N ILE A 281 4.06 -15.87 -9.84
CA ILE A 281 3.29 -15.44 -11.01
C ILE A 281 3.29 -13.91 -11.00
N ASP A 282 4.06 -13.31 -11.90
CA ASP A 282 4.27 -11.86 -11.95
C ASP A 282 4.83 -11.46 -13.33
N PRO A 283 4.40 -10.35 -13.96
CA PRO A 283 5.01 -9.86 -15.20
C PRO A 283 6.52 -9.53 -15.06
N GLN A 284 7.00 -9.31 -13.84
CA GLN A 284 8.38 -9.01 -13.49
C GLN A 284 9.07 -10.20 -12.79
N TYR A 285 10.33 -10.47 -13.13
CA TYR A 285 11.19 -11.33 -12.31
C TYR A 285 11.60 -10.57 -11.04
N THR A 286 10.78 -10.64 -10.00
CA THR A 286 10.92 -9.86 -8.76
C THR A 286 12.10 -10.31 -7.88
N ASP A 287 12.46 -9.49 -6.89
CA ASP A 287 13.48 -9.88 -5.91
C ASP A 287 13.04 -11.04 -5.02
N SER A 288 11.74 -11.24 -4.82
CA SER A 288 11.22 -12.47 -4.22
C SER A 288 11.48 -13.70 -5.08
N ALA A 289 11.36 -13.59 -6.40
CA ALA A 289 11.67 -14.71 -7.30
C ALA A 289 13.13 -15.15 -7.12
N ALA A 290 14.05 -14.18 -7.07
CA ALA A 290 15.46 -14.43 -6.80
C ALA A 290 15.72 -14.98 -5.38
N ALA A 291 15.17 -14.33 -4.35
CA ALA A 291 15.44 -14.67 -2.95
C ALA A 291 14.97 -16.08 -2.59
N TYR A 292 13.85 -16.53 -3.17
CA TYR A 292 13.26 -17.83 -2.89
C TYR A 292 13.62 -18.93 -3.89
N ASP A 293 14.41 -18.62 -4.92
CA ASP A 293 14.67 -19.54 -6.05
C ASP A 293 13.35 -20.07 -6.65
N ALA A 294 12.43 -19.12 -6.87
CA ALA A 294 11.08 -19.45 -7.27
C ALA A 294 11.02 -19.71 -8.78
N TRP A 295 10.19 -20.67 -9.17
CA TRP A 295 9.80 -20.80 -10.57
C TRP A 295 8.99 -19.56 -10.98
N TRP A 296 9.57 -18.71 -11.82
CA TRP A 296 8.92 -17.52 -12.34
C TRP A 296 8.05 -17.87 -13.56
N ILE A 297 6.80 -17.44 -13.51
CA ILE A 297 5.81 -17.55 -14.58
C ILE A 297 5.38 -16.12 -14.96
N PRO A 298 5.87 -15.57 -16.08
CA PRO A 298 5.47 -14.26 -16.55
C PRO A 298 4.04 -14.29 -17.08
N ILE A 299 3.14 -13.52 -16.47
CA ILE A 299 1.74 -13.42 -16.87
C ILE A 299 1.45 -12.05 -17.47
N LYS A 300 0.64 -12.00 -18.52
CA LYS A 300 0.10 -10.75 -19.04
C LYS A 300 -0.77 -10.07 -17.96
N PRO A 301 -0.56 -8.78 -17.63
CA PRO A 301 -1.37 -8.13 -16.60
C PRO A 301 -2.86 -8.13 -16.94
N ASN A 302 -3.69 -8.12 -15.89
CA ASN A 302 -5.15 -8.27 -15.91
C ASN A 302 -5.66 -9.68 -16.29
N THR A 303 -4.84 -10.65 -16.68
CA THR A 303 -5.33 -11.95 -17.20
C THR A 303 -5.31 -13.10 -16.19
N ASP A 304 -5.07 -12.77 -14.92
CA ASP A 304 -4.87 -13.72 -13.82
C ASP A 304 -6.05 -14.67 -13.61
N ALA A 305 -7.28 -14.16 -13.70
CA ALA A 305 -8.49 -14.98 -13.59
C ALA A 305 -8.61 -16.01 -14.73
N ALA A 306 -8.13 -15.70 -15.93
CA ALA A 306 -8.11 -16.65 -17.05
C ALA A 306 -7.11 -17.79 -16.81
N MET A 307 -5.92 -17.48 -16.29
CA MET A 307 -4.94 -18.51 -15.93
C MET A 307 -5.47 -19.42 -14.82
N LEU A 308 -6.08 -18.86 -13.78
CA LEU A 308 -6.71 -19.63 -12.69
C LEU A 308 -7.87 -20.49 -13.20
N ALA A 309 -8.69 -20.00 -14.13
CA ALA A 309 -9.72 -20.79 -14.79
C ALA A 309 -9.12 -21.96 -15.59
N GLY A 310 -8.00 -21.74 -16.29
CA GLY A 310 -7.21 -22.78 -16.95
C GLY A 310 -6.71 -23.86 -15.99
N MET A 311 -6.24 -23.45 -14.80
CA MET A 311 -5.86 -24.38 -13.74
C MET A 311 -7.06 -25.16 -13.22
N ALA A 312 -8.19 -24.51 -12.94
CA ALA A 312 -9.42 -25.14 -12.47
C ALA A 312 -9.94 -26.18 -13.49
N HIS A 313 -9.90 -25.86 -14.78
CA HIS A 313 -10.25 -26.80 -15.85
C HIS A 313 -9.37 -28.05 -15.78
N TYR A 314 -8.05 -27.89 -15.72
CA TYR A 314 -7.14 -29.03 -15.62
C TYR A 314 -7.43 -29.89 -14.39
N ILE A 315 -7.71 -29.28 -13.23
CA ILE A 315 -8.03 -29.99 -11.99
C ILE A 315 -9.32 -30.81 -12.15
N PHE A 316 -10.39 -30.22 -12.68
CA PHE A 316 -11.66 -30.93 -12.90
C PHE A 316 -11.54 -32.03 -13.95
N SER A 317 -10.92 -31.77 -15.10
CA SER A 317 -10.80 -32.75 -16.19
C SER A 317 -9.97 -33.97 -15.79
N ASN A 318 -9.06 -33.84 -14.82
CA ASN A 318 -8.23 -34.92 -14.32
C ASN A 318 -8.70 -35.48 -12.96
N ASN A 319 -9.87 -35.05 -12.47
CA ASN A 319 -10.43 -35.46 -11.17
C ASN A 319 -9.45 -35.26 -9.99
N LEU A 320 -8.74 -34.13 -9.96
CA LEU A 320 -7.76 -33.79 -8.92
C LEU A 320 -8.34 -32.93 -7.79
N GLN A 321 -9.60 -32.54 -7.87
CA GLN A 321 -10.27 -31.76 -6.84
C GLN A 321 -10.54 -32.59 -5.56
N ASP A 322 -10.56 -31.94 -4.42
CA ASP A 322 -11.04 -32.52 -3.17
C ASP A 322 -12.57 -32.47 -3.13
N GLN A 323 -13.21 -33.50 -3.70
CA GLN A 323 -14.66 -33.56 -3.78
C GLN A 323 -15.32 -33.64 -2.39
N LYS A 324 -14.66 -34.21 -1.39
CA LYS A 324 -15.20 -34.28 -0.03
C LYS A 324 -15.26 -32.90 0.60
N PHE A 325 -14.21 -32.10 0.43
CA PHE A 325 -14.19 -30.71 0.85
C PHE A 325 -15.29 -29.90 0.14
N ILE A 326 -15.41 -30.03 -1.19
CA ILE A 326 -16.42 -29.33 -1.98
C ILE A 326 -17.83 -29.63 -1.48
N ASN A 327 -18.20 -30.91 -1.37
CA ASN A 327 -19.55 -31.31 -0.97
C ASN A 327 -19.94 -30.78 0.42
N LYS A 328 -18.97 -30.75 1.34
CA LYS A 328 -19.20 -30.34 2.73
C LYS A 328 -19.25 -28.82 2.90
N PHE A 329 -18.30 -28.10 2.30
CA PHE A 329 -18.04 -26.70 2.65
C PHE A 329 -18.35 -25.67 1.56
N CYS A 330 -18.65 -26.07 0.32
CA CYS A 330 -18.85 -25.13 -0.77
C CYS A 330 -20.32 -25.03 -1.22
N GLN A 331 -20.70 -23.85 -1.71
CA GLN A 331 -21.93 -23.61 -2.45
C GLN A 331 -21.59 -23.19 -3.89
N GLY A 332 -22.21 -23.84 -4.87
CA GLY A 332 -22.15 -23.47 -6.30
C GLY A 332 -20.86 -23.85 -7.04
N MET A 333 -20.06 -24.76 -6.48
CA MET A 333 -18.85 -25.27 -7.14
C MET A 333 -19.21 -26.18 -8.33
N ASP A 334 -20.22 -27.02 -8.15
CA ASP A 334 -20.73 -27.98 -9.13
C ASP A 334 -22.24 -28.20 -8.93
N ALA A 335 -22.87 -28.98 -9.80
CA ALA A 335 -24.30 -29.28 -9.74
C ALA A 335 -24.76 -29.88 -8.39
N GLY A 336 -23.89 -30.62 -7.69
CA GLY A 336 -24.20 -31.22 -6.39
C GLY A 336 -24.17 -30.24 -5.22
N THR A 337 -23.56 -29.07 -5.42
CA THR A 337 -23.43 -28.00 -4.41
C THR A 337 -24.29 -26.78 -4.73
N MET A 338 -25.15 -26.85 -5.74
CA MET A 338 -26.12 -25.79 -6.04
C MET A 338 -27.26 -25.80 -5.00
N PRO A 339 -27.64 -24.64 -4.44
CA PRO A 339 -28.80 -24.54 -3.57
C PRO A 339 -30.10 -24.72 -4.37
N ASP A 340 -31.20 -25.09 -3.70
CA ASP A 340 -32.48 -25.40 -4.35
C ASP A 340 -32.98 -24.27 -5.26
N TRP A 341 -32.83 -23.01 -4.84
CA TRP A 341 -33.23 -21.83 -5.60
C TRP A 341 -32.38 -21.58 -6.86
N ALA A 342 -31.21 -22.21 -6.97
CA ALA A 342 -30.29 -22.09 -8.09
C ALA A 342 -30.13 -23.37 -8.92
N LYS A 343 -30.93 -24.41 -8.65
CA LYS A 343 -30.88 -25.66 -9.44
C LYS A 343 -31.13 -25.37 -10.91
N GLY A 344 -30.27 -25.90 -11.78
CA GLY A 344 -30.32 -25.67 -13.22
C GLY A 344 -29.69 -24.35 -13.68
N GLN A 345 -29.25 -23.48 -12.77
CA GLN A 345 -28.38 -22.36 -13.12
C GLN A 345 -26.93 -22.84 -13.32
N GLU A 346 -26.11 -22.01 -13.96
CA GLU A 346 -24.70 -22.29 -14.20
C GLU A 346 -23.93 -22.42 -12.87
N SER A 347 -23.31 -23.58 -12.64
CA SER A 347 -22.32 -23.75 -11.57
C SER A 347 -20.93 -23.28 -12.02
N PHE A 348 -20.00 -23.15 -11.07
CA PHE A 348 -18.60 -22.84 -11.43
C PHE A 348 -17.99 -23.88 -12.36
N LYS A 349 -18.22 -25.18 -12.10
CA LYS A 349 -17.76 -26.26 -12.96
C LYS A 349 -18.35 -26.18 -14.38
N ASP A 350 -19.62 -25.78 -14.51
CA ASP A 350 -20.26 -25.58 -15.82
C ASP A 350 -19.58 -24.48 -16.62
N TYR A 351 -19.33 -23.33 -15.97
CA TYR A 351 -18.55 -22.25 -16.57
C TYR A 351 -17.16 -22.74 -16.99
N ILE A 352 -16.43 -23.41 -16.10
CA ILE A 352 -15.06 -23.87 -16.38
C ILE A 352 -15.01 -24.88 -17.53
N LEU A 353 -15.94 -25.83 -17.58
CA LEU A 353 -16.01 -26.84 -18.64
C LEU A 353 -16.69 -26.32 -19.92
N GLY A 354 -17.28 -25.14 -19.89
CA GLY A 354 -17.93 -24.51 -21.04
C GLY A 354 -19.25 -25.16 -21.43
N THR A 355 -19.95 -25.82 -20.49
CA THR A 355 -21.23 -26.49 -20.77
C THR A 355 -22.37 -25.50 -21.03
N THR A 356 -22.23 -24.27 -20.57
CA THR A 356 -23.21 -23.18 -20.69
C THR A 356 -22.93 -22.21 -21.83
N ASP A 357 -21.66 -21.85 -22.06
CA ASP A 357 -21.26 -20.88 -23.09
C ASP A 357 -20.56 -21.51 -24.31
N GLY A 358 -20.37 -22.83 -24.31
CA GLY A 358 -19.71 -23.58 -25.40
C GLY A 358 -18.20 -23.39 -25.48
N ILE A 359 -17.57 -22.72 -24.50
CA ILE A 359 -16.14 -22.42 -24.50
C ILE A 359 -15.50 -23.05 -23.27
N PRO A 360 -14.87 -24.23 -23.37
CA PRO A 360 -14.11 -24.80 -22.25
C PRO A 360 -12.90 -23.93 -21.91
N LYS A 361 -12.67 -23.67 -20.63
CA LYS A 361 -11.58 -22.80 -20.13
C LYS A 361 -10.29 -23.61 -20.04
N THR A 362 -9.90 -24.27 -21.13
CA THR A 362 -8.74 -25.16 -21.14
C THR A 362 -7.43 -24.38 -20.89
N PRO A 363 -6.34 -25.06 -20.51
CA PRO A 363 -5.02 -24.44 -20.48
C PRO A 363 -4.63 -23.75 -21.81
N GLU A 364 -5.00 -24.30 -22.96
CA GLU A 364 -4.76 -23.71 -24.29
C GLU A 364 -5.64 -22.47 -24.56
N TRP A 365 -6.85 -22.44 -24.01
CA TRP A 365 -7.68 -21.24 -24.01
C TRP A 365 -7.03 -20.14 -23.17
N ALA A 366 -6.57 -20.48 -21.96
CA ALA A 366 -5.92 -19.54 -21.06
C ALA A 366 -4.61 -19.00 -21.66
N GLU A 367 -3.80 -19.85 -22.29
CA GLU A 367 -2.54 -19.48 -22.95
C GLU A 367 -2.73 -18.32 -23.95
N LYS A 368 -3.78 -18.37 -24.78
CA LYS A 368 -4.08 -17.31 -25.77
C LYS A 368 -4.39 -15.96 -25.11
N ILE A 369 -4.90 -15.98 -23.89
CA ILE A 369 -5.29 -14.79 -23.15
C ILE A 369 -4.09 -14.27 -22.35
N CYS A 370 -3.55 -15.11 -21.46
CA CYS A 370 -2.56 -14.70 -20.47
C CYS A 370 -1.11 -14.79 -20.92
N GLY A 371 -0.83 -15.47 -22.03
CA GLY A 371 0.52 -15.64 -22.58
C GLY A 371 1.39 -16.67 -21.85
N VAL A 372 0.87 -17.34 -20.82
CA VAL A 372 1.55 -18.46 -20.14
C VAL A 372 1.30 -19.75 -20.91
N SER A 373 2.34 -20.53 -21.17
CA SER A 373 2.20 -21.79 -21.93
C SER A 373 1.19 -22.73 -21.28
N ALA A 374 0.37 -23.42 -22.07
CA ALA A 374 -0.56 -24.42 -21.55
C ALA A 374 0.16 -25.52 -20.76
N ALA A 375 1.41 -25.85 -21.13
CA ALA A 375 2.24 -26.81 -20.41
C ALA A 375 2.55 -26.35 -18.98
N ASP A 376 2.92 -25.08 -18.80
CA ASP A 376 3.20 -24.50 -17.48
C ASP A 376 1.94 -24.38 -16.63
N ILE A 377 0.81 -24.01 -17.24
CA ILE A 377 -0.50 -23.97 -16.55
C ILE A 377 -0.86 -25.37 -16.02
N LYS A 378 -0.74 -26.41 -16.86
CA LYS A 378 -0.99 -27.81 -16.46
C LYS A 378 -0.05 -28.25 -15.33
N LYS A 379 1.25 -27.96 -15.46
CA LYS A 379 2.27 -28.30 -14.47
C LYS A 379 1.99 -27.64 -13.12
N LEU A 380 1.64 -26.35 -13.10
CA LEU A 380 1.30 -25.65 -11.86
C LEU A 380 0.00 -26.17 -11.25
N ALA A 381 -1.03 -26.42 -12.06
CA ALA A 381 -2.30 -26.97 -11.60
C ALA A 381 -2.13 -28.36 -10.95
N ASP A 382 -1.41 -29.26 -11.60
CA ASP A 382 -1.09 -30.59 -11.06
C ASP A 382 -0.30 -30.48 -9.75
N MET A 383 0.74 -29.65 -9.73
CA MET A 383 1.58 -29.44 -8.56
C MET A 383 0.78 -28.88 -7.37
N TYR A 384 -0.12 -27.91 -7.60
CA TYR A 384 -0.94 -27.30 -6.55
C TYR A 384 -2.01 -28.25 -6.02
N ALA A 385 -2.64 -29.04 -6.89
CA ALA A 385 -3.65 -30.02 -6.49
C ALA A 385 -3.03 -31.16 -5.65
N ARG A 386 -1.84 -31.64 -6.02
CA ARG A 386 -1.20 -32.81 -5.38
C ARG A 386 -0.31 -32.48 -4.17
N THR A 387 0.27 -31.28 -4.10
CA THR A 387 1.16 -30.92 -2.99
C THR A 387 0.35 -30.44 -1.81
N LYS A 388 0.41 -31.14 -0.66
CA LYS A 388 -0.27 -30.75 0.57
C LYS A 388 0.66 -30.75 1.80
N PRO A 389 0.60 -29.71 2.65
CA PRO A 389 -0.18 -28.47 2.50
C PRO A 389 0.45 -27.49 1.48
N ALA A 390 -0.37 -26.76 0.74
CA ALA A 390 0.08 -25.75 -0.22
C ALA A 390 -0.65 -24.40 -0.05
N ALA A 391 0.13 -23.33 0.03
CA ALA A 391 -0.38 -21.97 0.14
C ALA A 391 -0.40 -21.31 -1.24
N LEU A 392 -1.59 -21.05 -1.78
CA LEU A 392 -1.76 -20.10 -2.88
C LEU A 392 -2.00 -18.73 -2.26
N LYS A 393 -1.02 -17.84 -2.31
CA LYS A 393 -1.15 -16.46 -1.85
C LYS A 393 -1.61 -15.59 -3.02
N ALA A 394 -2.92 -15.41 -3.14
CA ALA A 394 -3.48 -14.36 -3.98
C ALA A 394 -3.19 -13.00 -3.33
N CYS A 395 -2.39 -12.17 -3.98
CA CYS A 395 -2.03 -10.85 -3.44
C CYS A 395 -2.88 -9.76 -4.08
N TRP A 396 -2.89 -8.60 -3.45
CA TRP A 396 -3.76 -7.49 -3.87
C TRP A 396 -3.36 -6.87 -5.21
N ALA A 397 -2.12 -7.07 -5.68
CA ALA A 397 -1.62 -6.43 -6.90
C ALA A 397 -2.46 -6.81 -8.14
N ALA A 398 -2.73 -8.10 -8.36
CA ALA A 398 -3.60 -8.56 -9.44
C ALA A 398 -5.07 -8.18 -9.21
N GLY A 399 -5.47 -7.89 -7.96
CA GLY A 399 -6.77 -7.31 -7.62
C GLY A 399 -6.88 -5.81 -7.86
N ARG A 400 -5.76 -5.07 -8.02
CA ARG A 400 -5.74 -3.63 -8.36
C ARG A 400 -5.86 -3.45 -9.88
N ALA A 401 -6.88 -4.08 -10.45
CA ALA A 401 -7.15 -4.15 -11.88
C ALA A 401 -8.67 -4.12 -12.13
N ALA A 402 -9.07 -3.84 -13.37
CA ALA A 402 -10.46 -4.01 -13.79
C ALA A 402 -10.92 -5.45 -13.51
N TYR A 403 -12.09 -5.57 -12.89
CA TYR A 403 -12.65 -6.86 -12.44
C TYR A 403 -11.73 -7.65 -11.49
N GLY A 404 -10.86 -6.96 -10.74
CA GLY A 404 -9.94 -7.60 -9.78
C GLY A 404 -10.65 -8.40 -8.67
N GLU A 405 -11.92 -8.10 -8.37
CA GLU A 405 -12.75 -8.92 -7.49
C GLU A 405 -12.97 -10.34 -8.05
N GLN A 406 -13.06 -10.49 -9.37
CA GLN A 406 -13.22 -11.79 -10.01
C GLN A 406 -11.94 -12.62 -9.96
N TYR A 407 -10.76 -11.98 -10.07
CA TYR A 407 -9.48 -12.64 -9.83
C TYR A 407 -9.42 -13.27 -8.43
N ASN A 408 -9.74 -12.49 -7.39
CA ASN A 408 -9.69 -12.98 -6.01
C ASN A 408 -10.72 -14.11 -5.79
N ARG A 409 -11.93 -14.01 -6.35
CA ARG A 409 -12.94 -15.07 -6.25
C ARG A 409 -12.53 -16.35 -7.01
N MET A 410 -11.87 -16.21 -8.16
CA MET A 410 -11.33 -17.33 -8.91
C MET A 410 -10.22 -18.03 -8.13
N ALA A 411 -9.35 -17.26 -7.46
CA ALA A 411 -8.31 -17.82 -6.59
C ALA A 411 -8.93 -18.57 -5.39
N ALA A 412 -9.95 -17.99 -4.76
CA ALA A 412 -10.71 -18.63 -3.67
C ALA A 412 -11.38 -19.94 -4.12
N ALA A 413 -11.94 -19.98 -5.34
CA ALA A 413 -12.50 -21.21 -5.90
C ALA A 413 -11.43 -22.29 -6.10
N VAL A 414 -10.24 -21.94 -6.60
CA VAL A 414 -9.11 -22.87 -6.80
C VAL A 414 -8.52 -23.35 -5.45
N GLN A 415 -8.47 -22.48 -4.43
CA GLN A 415 -8.06 -22.85 -3.08
C GLN A 415 -9.07 -23.82 -2.44
N ALA A 416 -10.36 -23.52 -2.56
CA ALA A 416 -11.45 -24.34 -2.03
C ALA A 416 -11.52 -25.71 -2.71
N MET A 417 -11.46 -25.76 -4.05
CA MET A 417 -11.55 -27.02 -4.80
C MET A 417 -10.40 -27.97 -4.52
N THR A 418 -9.28 -27.49 -3.98
CA THR A 418 -8.13 -28.30 -3.63
C THR A 418 -8.02 -28.59 -2.13
N GLY A 419 -8.94 -28.10 -1.29
CA GLY A 419 -8.95 -28.39 0.16
C GLY A 419 -7.76 -27.82 0.94
N ASN A 420 -7.16 -26.71 0.48
CA ASN A 420 -6.06 -26.03 1.19
C ASN A 420 -6.53 -24.99 2.23
N ILE A 421 -7.84 -24.81 2.39
CA ILE A 421 -8.45 -23.87 3.33
C ILE A 421 -8.59 -24.54 4.71
N GLY A 422 -8.32 -23.81 5.79
CA GLY A 422 -8.47 -24.32 7.17
C GLY A 422 -7.33 -25.20 7.69
N ILE A 423 -6.29 -25.49 6.89
CA ILE A 423 -5.18 -26.37 7.28
C ILE A 423 -3.86 -25.60 7.49
N LEU A 424 -3.01 -26.10 8.39
CA LEU A 424 -1.69 -25.52 8.65
C LEU A 424 -0.75 -25.66 7.44
N GLY A 425 -0.16 -24.55 6.99
CA GLY A 425 0.61 -24.48 5.74
C GLY A 425 -0.24 -24.38 4.46
N GLY A 426 -1.57 -24.38 4.61
CA GLY A 426 -2.52 -24.05 3.56
C GLY A 426 -2.76 -22.55 3.47
N CYS A 427 -3.75 -22.14 2.70
CA CYS A 427 -4.12 -20.74 2.50
C CYS A 427 -5.51 -20.64 1.84
N ALA A 428 -6.35 -19.74 2.33
CA ALA A 428 -7.60 -19.32 1.69
C ALA A 428 -7.50 -17.93 1.06
N GLU A 429 -6.34 -17.28 1.21
CA GLU A 429 -6.24 -15.87 1.57
C GLU A 429 -6.81 -14.89 0.54
N GLY A 430 -7.83 -14.15 0.98
CA GLY A 430 -8.27 -12.89 0.41
C GLY A 430 -7.60 -11.72 1.12
N VAL A 431 -8.31 -11.00 2.02
CA VAL A 431 -7.74 -9.79 2.66
C VAL A 431 -6.55 -10.24 3.47
N GLY A 432 -6.76 -11.06 4.51
CA GLY A 432 -5.80 -11.87 5.26
C GLY A 432 -5.56 -11.55 6.75
N LYS A 433 -6.57 -11.74 7.62
CA LYS A 433 -6.46 -11.58 9.08
C LYS A 433 -6.85 -12.87 9.81
N ALA A 434 -6.01 -13.36 10.73
CA ALA A 434 -6.38 -14.43 11.68
C ALA A 434 -6.28 -13.97 13.14
N TRP A 435 -5.64 -12.83 13.38
CA TRP A 435 -5.56 -12.17 14.69
C TRP A 435 -5.91 -10.69 14.57
N HIS A 436 -6.53 -10.15 15.63
CA HIS A 436 -7.03 -8.77 15.65
C HIS A 436 -6.39 -7.99 16.80
N ALA A 437 -5.82 -6.84 16.45
CA ALA A 437 -5.41 -5.83 17.40
C ALA A 437 -6.62 -5.10 17.99
N GLU A 438 -6.54 -4.70 19.26
CA GLU A 438 -7.45 -3.72 19.85
C GLU A 438 -7.13 -2.34 19.26
N SER A 439 -7.88 -1.93 18.23
CA SER A 439 -7.44 -0.91 17.26
C SER A 439 -7.48 0.54 17.76
N VAL A 440 -8.34 0.86 18.73
CA VAL A 440 -8.63 2.25 19.13
C VAL A 440 -8.83 2.39 20.64
N ALA A 441 -8.46 3.56 21.18
CA ALA A 441 -8.93 3.97 22.51
C ALA A 441 -10.37 4.47 22.42
N TYR A 442 -11.22 4.13 23.37
CA TYR A 442 -12.57 4.73 23.44
C TYR A 442 -12.47 6.24 23.72
N PRO A 443 -13.25 7.13 23.08
CA PRO A 443 -14.37 6.87 22.15
C PRO A 443 -14.04 7.06 20.66
N HIS A 444 -12.81 6.78 20.21
CA HIS A 444 -12.33 7.22 18.88
C HIS A 444 -13.13 6.62 17.70
N ASP A 445 -13.76 5.47 17.88
CA ASP A 445 -14.60 4.77 16.90
C ASP A 445 -16.05 5.30 16.81
N GLU A 446 -16.57 5.89 17.88
CA GLU A 446 -17.95 6.38 17.89
C GLU A 446 -18.12 7.54 16.87
N TYR A 447 -19.24 7.57 16.15
CA TYR A 447 -19.54 8.49 15.02
C TYR A 447 -18.63 8.41 13.79
N ALA A 448 -17.52 7.64 13.80
CA ALA A 448 -16.62 7.57 12.64
C ALA A 448 -17.27 6.99 11.39
N ASN A 449 -18.26 6.09 11.57
CA ASN A 449 -19.06 5.52 10.47
C ASN A 449 -20.34 6.30 10.15
N VAL A 450 -20.51 7.54 10.66
CA VAL A 450 -21.65 8.40 10.31
C VAL A 450 -21.28 9.29 9.11
N TRP A 451 -22.14 9.31 8.09
CA TRP A 451 -21.97 10.08 6.86
C TRP A 451 -23.32 10.33 6.18
N TRP A 452 -23.39 11.37 5.33
CA TRP A 452 -24.60 11.79 4.61
C TRP A 452 -24.55 11.50 3.10
N SER A 453 -23.37 11.16 2.58
CA SER A 453 -23.21 10.53 1.27
C SER A 453 -21.95 9.66 1.25
N SER A 454 -21.88 8.66 0.37
CA SER A 454 -20.69 7.84 0.19
C SER A 454 -20.54 7.40 -1.26
N LEU A 455 -19.36 7.59 -1.84
CA LEU A 455 -19.06 7.31 -3.26
C LEU A 455 -17.75 6.52 -3.42
N LYS A 456 -17.47 6.04 -4.63
CA LYS A 456 -16.17 5.42 -4.92
C LYS A 456 -15.05 6.47 -4.91
N SER A 457 -13.99 6.22 -4.17
CA SER A 457 -12.94 7.19 -3.84
C SER A 457 -12.31 7.92 -5.04
N ASP A 458 -12.12 7.25 -6.18
CA ASP A 458 -11.59 7.79 -7.44
C ASP A 458 -12.62 8.61 -8.25
N ARG A 459 -13.90 8.59 -7.88
CA ARG A 459 -14.97 9.28 -8.61
C ARG A 459 -15.28 10.68 -8.09
N TRP A 460 -14.58 11.19 -7.08
CA TRP A 460 -14.85 12.53 -6.52
C TRP A 460 -14.70 13.64 -7.57
N ALA A 461 -13.64 13.59 -8.39
CA ALA A 461 -13.37 14.60 -9.41
C ALA A 461 -14.42 14.55 -10.51
N HIS A 462 -14.84 13.35 -10.90
CA HIS A 462 -15.96 13.16 -11.83
C HIS A 462 -17.26 13.75 -11.28
N CYS A 463 -17.56 13.54 -9.99
CA CYS A 463 -18.72 14.12 -9.32
C CYS A 463 -18.68 15.67 -9.34
N VAL A 464 -17.58 16.27 -8.89
CA VAL A 464 -17.42 17.74 -8.81
C VAL A 464 -17.51 18.40 -10.19
N LEU A 465 -16.92 17.79 -11.21
CA LEU A 465 -16.89 18.38 -12.55
C LEU A 465 -18.26 18.40 -13.23
N ASN A 466 -19.07 17.37 -12.98
CA ASN A 466 -20.35 17.14 -13.67
C ASN A 466 -21.59 17.43 -12.82
N TYR A 467 -21.42 17.81 -11.55
CA TYR A 467 -22.53 18.15 -10.66
C TYR A 467 -23.47 19.22 -11.27
N PRO A 468 -24.81 19.06 -11.18
CA PRO A 468 -25.54 17.94 -10.58
C PRO A 468 -25.85 16.80 -11.56
N ASN A 469 -25.42 16.90 -12.82
CA ASN A 469 -25.81 16.04 -13.94
C ASN A 469 -24.96 14.76 -14.04
N VAL A 470 -24.80 14.06 -12.92
CA VAL A 470 -24.12 12.76 -12.85
C VAL A 470 -25.09 11.72 -12.29
N LYS A 471 -25.04 10.50 -12.78
CA LYS A 471 -25.90 9.42 -12.28
C LYS A 471 -25.26 8.70 -11.10
N ARG A 472 -26.10 8.06 -10.28
CA ARG A 472 -25.64 7.35 -9.07
C ARG A 472 -24.67 6.21 -9.38
N GLU A 473 -24.84 5.53 -10.52
CA GLU A 473 -24.03 4.39 -10.94
C GLU A 473 -22.62 4.81 -11.37
N GLU A 474 -22.49 6.02 -11.94
CA GLU A 474 -21.21 6.56 -12.43
C GLU A 474 -20.23 6.82 -11.28
N ILE A 475 -20.74 7.25 -10.13
CA ILE A 475 -19.94 7.53 -8.92
C ILE A 475 -19.98 6.38 -7.90
N GLY A 476 -20.76 5.32 -8.17
CA GLY A 476 -21.01 4.22 -7.25
C GLY A 476 -21.61 4.70 -5.92
N LEU A 477 -22.66 5.51 -5.99
CA LEU A 477 -23.30 6.10 -4.82
C LEU A 477 -23.87 5.01 -3.90
N TRP A 478 -23.48 5.04 -2.64
CA TRP A 478 -23.94 4.08 -1.64
C TRP A 478 -25.46 4.24 -1.41
N PRO A 479 -26.25 3.15 -1.50
CA PRO A 479 -27.70 3.21 -1.27
C PRO A 479 -28.06 3.60 0.15
N ARG A 480 -29.11 4.41 0.29
CA ARG A 480 -29.64 4.84 1.59
C ARG A 480 -31.12 4.51 1.72
N ASP A 481 -31.64 4.63 2.93
CA ASP A 481 -33.03 4.42 3.31
C ASP A 481 -33.72 5.72 3.78
N ASP A 482 -33.09 6.88 3.56
CA ASP A 482 -33.56 8.20 3.97
C ASP A 482 -33.76 9.13 2.77
N GLU A 483 -34.08 10.40 3.03
CA GLU A 483 -34.33 11.41 1.99
C GLU A 483 -33.09 11.75 1.16
N LEU A 484 -31.90 11.23 1.50
CA LEU A 484 -30.67 11.43 0.76
C LEU A 484 -30.37 10.29 -0.22
N ASP A 485 -31.17 9.21 -0.26
CA ASP A 485 -30.97 8.16 -1.26
C ASP A 485 -31.05 8.72 -2.69
N GLY A 486 -30.07 8.34 -3.51
CA GLY A 486 -29.93 8.81 -4.88
C GLY A 486 -29.53 10.29 -5.04
N LYS A 487 -29.44 11.09 -3.98
CA LYS A 487 -29.01 12.50 -4.08
C LYS A 487 -27.51 12.61 -4.32
N ILE A 488 -27.13 13.25 -5.42
CA ILE A 488 -25.74 13.50 -5.76
C ILE A 488 -25.12 14.49 -4.76
N PRO A 489 -23.95 14.16 -4.15
CA PRO A 489 -23.30 15.05 -3.21
C PRO A 489 -22.74 16.31 -3.89
N ASN A 490 -22.99 17.48 -3.30
CA ASN A 490 -22.46 18.75 -3.80
C ASN A 490 -21.13 19.08 -3.12
N ILE A 491 -20.07 18.37 -3.49
CA ILE A 491 -18.76 18.51 -2.85
C ILE A 491 -18.17 19.91 -3.12
N LYS A 492 -17.90 20.66 -2.05
CA LYS A 492 -17.33 22.01 -2.05
C LYS A 492 -16.07 22.15 -1.20
N ALA A 493 -15.80 21.17 -0.34
CA ALA A 493 -14.55 21.12 0.41
C ALA A 493 -13.98 19.72 0.51
N ILE A 494 -12.66 19.66 0.68
CA ILE A 494 -11.91 18.42 0.96
C ILE A 494 -11.06 18.62 2.21
N PHE A 495 -11.04 17.61 3.08
CA PHE A 495 -10.09 17.50 4.18
C PHE A 495 -9.17 16.31 3.92
N TRP A 496 -7.88 16.62 3.75
CA TRP A 496 -6.81 15.62 3.73
C TRP A 496 -6.20 15.51 5.11
N HIS A 497 -6.27 14.31 5.68
CA HIS A 497 -5.71 13.98 6.98
C HIS A 497 -4.86 12.72 6.88
N GLY A 498 -3.56 12.87 7.08
CA GLY A 498 -2.63 11.75 6.94
C GLY A 498 -2.73 11.09 5.57
N SER A 499 -2.86 11.87 4.50
CA SER A 499 -3.05 11.32 3.15
C SER A 499 -2.50 12.26 2.09
N ASP A 500 -2.08 11.66 0.98
CA ASP A 500 -1.59 12.38 -0.19
C ASP A 500 -2.45 12.03 -1.42
N TRP A 501 -3.76 12.00 -1.22
CA TRP A 501 -4.72 11.51 -2.23
C TRP A 501 -4.57 12.23 -3.57
N PHE A 502 -4.33 13.54 -3.59
CA PHE A 502 -4.15 14.27 -4.85
C PHE A 502 -2.94 13.79 -5.68
N ASN A 503 -1.96 13.14 -5.05
CA ASN A 503 -0.82 12.53 -5.72
C ASN A 503 -1.02 11.05 -6.03
N GLN A 504 -2.00 10.39 -5.40
CA GLN A 504 -2.15 8.92 -5.38
C GLN A 504 -3.48 8.44 -5.99
N LEU A 505 -4.40 9.35 -6.28
CA LEU A 505 -5.63 9.07 -7.00
C LEU A 505 -5.38 9.04 -8.49
N THR A 506 -6.23 8.29 -9.17
CA THR A 506 -6.17 8.05 -10.59
C THR A 506 -6.68 9.26 -11.37
N ASN A 507 -6.05 9.55 -12.50
CA ASN A 507 -6.37 10.67 -13.39
C ASN A 507 -6.18 12.05 -12.73
N ILE A 508 -4.96 12.30 -12.24
CA ILE A 508 -4.59 13.55 -11.57
C ILE A 508 -4.94 14.80 -12.40
N ASN A 509 -4.84 14.75 -13.74
CA ASN A 509 -5.22 15.88 -14.59
C ASN A 509 -6.70 16.28 -14.44
N LYS A 510 -7.59 15.31 -14.27
CA LYS A 510 -9.02 15.55 -14.00
C LYS A 510 -9.23 16.10 -12.59
N GLU A 511 -8.45 15.63 -11.61
CA GLU A 511 -8.46 16.15 -10.25
C GLU A 511 -7.99 17.61 -10.17
N ILE A 512 -6.95 17.98 -10.92
CA ILE A 512 -6.49 19.37 -11.06
C ILE A 512 -7.62 20.27 -11.60
N ALA A 513 -8.45 19.77 -12.51
CA ALA A 513 -9.61 20.52 -12.99
C ALA A 513 -10.71 20.62 -11.91
N ALA A 514 -10.98 19.53 -11.19
CA ALA A 514 -12.02 19.46 -10.16
C ALA A 514 -11.68 20.32 -8.93
N ILE A 515 -10.45 20.25 -8.43
CA ILE A 515 -10.03 20.95 -7.21
C ILE A 515 -10.18 22.47 -7.34
N LYS A 516 -10.07 23.02 -8.55
CA LYS A 516 -10.28 24.46 -8.82
C LYS A 516 -11.72 24.92 -8.56
N LYS A 517 -12.70 24.01 -8.54
CA LYS A 517 -14.12 24.30 -8.25
C LYS A 517 -14.46 24.26 -6.75
N LEU A 518 -13.52 23.89 -5.88
CA LEU A 518 -13.73 23.80 -4.43
C LEU A 518 -13.53 25.14 -3.75
N GLU A 519 -14.30 25.38 -2.68
CA GLU A 519 -14.22 26.59 -1.85
C GLU A 519 -13.23 26.47 -0.69
N LEU A 520 -12.93 25.25 -0.24
CA LEU A 520 -11.98 24.99 0.84
C LEU A 520 -11.25 23.66 0.66
N VAL A 521 -9.93 23.67 0.83
CA VAL A 521 -9.08 22.47 0.89
C VAL A 521 -8.18 22.59 2.10
N VAL A 522 -8.31 21.67 3.04
CA VAL A 522 -7.50 21.62 4.26
C VAL A 522 -6.58 20.41 4.19
N CYS A 523 -5.29 20.62 4.51
CA CYS A 523 -4.32 19.54 4.55
C CYS A 523 -3.59 19.52 5.91
N SER A 524 -3.78 18.42 6.63
CA SER A 524 -3.10 18.12 7.90
C SER A 524 -2.00 17.09 7.64
N ASP A 525 -0.75 17.54 7.71
CA ASP A 525 0.43 16.72 7.43
C ASP A 525 1.64 17.20 8.25
N SER A 526 2.61 16.32 8.45
CA SER A 526 3.92 16.63 9.05
C SER A 526 4.92 17.17 8.02
N THR A 527 4.72 16.84 6.74
CA THR A 527 5.59 17.20 5.63
C THR A 527 4.76 17.90 4.57
N ILE A 528 5.35 18.82 3.81
CA ILE A 528 4.66 19.46 2.68
C ILE A 528 4.58 18.45 1.53
N SER A 529 3.52 17.65 1.53
CA SER A 529 3.20 16.70 0.47
C SER A 529 2.72 17.42 -0.80
N PRO A 530 2.72 16.74 -1.97
CA PRO A 530 2.13 17.29 -3.18
C PRO A 530 0.68 17.72 -2.99
N SER A 531 -0.15 16.95 -2.28
CA SER A 531 -1.49 17.38 -1.86
C SER A 531 -1.45 18.73 -1.14
N GLY A 532 -0.54 18.90 -0.17
CA GLY A 532 -0.38 20.15 0.57
C GLY A 532 -0.11 21.39 -0.30
N LEU A 533 0.59 21.24 -1.43
CA LEU A 533 0.84 22.36 -2.36
C LEU A 533 -0.44 22.90 -3.03
N TRP A 534 -1.53 22.14 -2.99
CA TRP A 534 -2.84 22.51 -3.53
C TRP A 534 -3.85 22.93 -2.46
N ALA A 535 -3.49 22.85 -1.18
CA ALA A 535 -4.36 23.23 -0.08
C ALA A 535 -4.54 24.75 0.05
N ASP A 536 -5.66 25.16 0.65
CA ASP A 536 -5.87 26.54 1.08
C ASP A 536 -5.28 26.80 2.46
N VAL A 537 -5.37 25.80 3.34
CA VAL A 537 -4.84 25.83 4.70
C VAL A 537 -4.01 24.58 4.97
N LEU A 538 -2.78 24.78 5.46
CA LEU A 538 -1.87 23.72 5.91
C LEU A 538 -1.78 23.74 7.43
N LEU A 539 -2.02 22.58 8.06
CA LEU A 539 -1.92 22.41 9.51
C LEU A 539 -0.69 21.53 9.83
N PRO A 540 0.32 22.05 10.56
CA PRO A 540 1.53 21.27 10.92
C PRO A 540 1.19 20.21 11.96
N ILE A 541 1.28 18.94 11.57
CA ILE A 541 1.00 17.81 12.44
C ILE A 541 2.29 17.24 13.04
N ALA A 542 2.24 16.94 14.35
CA ALA A 542 3.27 16.22 15.07
C ALA A 542 3.42 14.79 14.53
N THR A 543 4.66 14.39 14.21
CA THR A 543 5.03 13.02 13.84
C THR A 543 4.89 12.08 15.04
N HIS A 544 4.92 10.77 14.79
CA HIS A 544 4.89 9.76 15.86
C HIS A 544 6.10 9.79 16.81
N PHE A 545 7.16 10.55 16.51
CA PHE A 545 8.27 10.79 17.46
C PHE A 545 7.97 11.94 18.43
N GLU A 546 6.92 12.71 18.18
CA GLU A 546 6.60 13.96 18.87
C GLU A 546 5.29 13.87 19.67
N ARG A 547 4.68 12.68 19.77
CA ARG A 547 3.40 12.43 20.44
C ARG A 547 3.36 11.04 21.07
N HIS A 548 2.45 10.85 22.02
CA HIS A 548 2.20 9.55 22.66
C HIS A 548 1.22 8.71 21.84
N ASP A 549 1.54 7.44 21.63
CA ASP A 549 0.68 6.47 20.95
C ASP A 549 1.16 5.03 21.19
N VAL A 550 0.46 4.05 20.61
CA VAL A 550 0.90 2.66 20.50
C VAL A 550 0.78 2.22 19.05
N GLY A 551 1.81 1.57 18.52
CA GLY A 551 1.86 1.04 17.16
C GLY A 551 1.29 -0.37 17.11
N LEU A 552 0.25 -0.56 16.31
CA LEU A 552 -0.43 -1.85 16.13
C LEU A 552 -0.12 -2.40 14.73
N PRO A 553 0.20 -3.69 14.55
CA PRO A 553 0.32 -4.29 13.22
C PRO A 553 -0.98 -4.10 12.44
N TRP A 554 -0.86 -3.95 11.13
CA TRP A 554 -2.04 -3.73 10.30
C TRP A 554 -2.71 -5.04 9.87
N TYR A 555 -1.91 -5.88 9.24
CA TYR A 555 -2.39 -6.96 8.39
C TYR A 555 -2.08 -8.32 8.99
N LYS A 556 -0.80 -8.60 9.23
CA LYS A 556 -0.32 -9.81 9.93
C LYS A 556 0.64 -9.44 11.06
N GLY A 557 0.71 -10.33 12.03
CA GLY A 557 1.57 -10.21 13.19
C GLY A 557 0.80 -9.85 14.45
N HIS A 558 1.28 -10.37 15.57
CA HIS A 558 0.66 -10.29 16.88
C HIS A 558 1.66 -9.68 17.86
N TYR A 559 1.75 -8.34 17.84
CA TYR A 559 2.62 -7.57 18.73
C TYR A 559 2.07 -6.16 18.92
N TYR A 560 2.44 -5.49 19.99
CA TYR A 560 2.24 -4.05 20.20
C TYR A 560 3.57 -3.37 20.48
N ILE A 561 3.76 -2.16 19.94
CA ILE A 561 4.98 -1.38 20.15
C ILE A 561 4.59 -0.05 20.77
N HIS A 562 5.09 0.25 21.97
CA HIS A 562 4.88 1.54 22.62
C HIS A 562 5.54 2.64 21.79
N ARG A 563 4.84 3.76 21.58
CA ARG A 563 5.37 4.94 20.87
C ARG A 563 5.27 6.17 21.80
N PRO A 564 6.24 6.35 22.71
CA PRO A 564 6.26 7.56 23.54
C PRO A 564 6.67 8.78 22.72
N LYS A 565 6.36 9.97 23.24
CA LYS A 565 7.00 11.22 22.80
C LYS A 565 8.52 11.12 22.99
N VAL A 566 9.27 11.01 21.89
CA VAL A 566 10.73 10.83 21.89
C VAL A 566 11.45 12.19 21.96
N ILE A 567 10.90 13.17 21.24
CA ILE A 567 11.33 14.57 21.19
C ILE A 567 10.10 15.48 21.33
N GLU A 568 10.27 16.73 21.73
CA GLU A 568 9.16 17.69 21.70
C GLU A 568 8.74 18.01 20.25
N PRO A 569 7.47 18.33 19.99
CA PRO A 569 7.01 18.78 18.69
C PRO A 569 7.88 19.91 18.13
N LEU A 570 8.33 19.74 16.88
CA LEU A 570 9.12 20.77 16.21
C LEU A 570 8.24 21.93 15.72
N GLY A 571 8.73 23.15 15.91
CA GLY A 571 8.03 24.38 15.54
C GLY A 571 6.75 24.56 16.37
N GLU A 572 5.66 24.89 15.69
CA GLU A 572 4.31 24.99 16.27
C GLU A 572 3.47 23.75 15.98
N SER A 573 4.07 22.62 15.63
CA SER A 573 3.32 21.39 15.33
C SER A 573 2.42 20.98 16.50
N ARG A 574 1.23 20.48 16.19
CA ARG A 574 0.24 19.96 17.15
C ARG A 574 -0.20 18.56 16.74
N THR A 575 -0.71 17.75 17.68
CA THR A 575 -1.27 16.45 17.31
C THR A 575 -2.62 16.65 16.59
N ASP A 576 -3.00 15.69 15.75
CA ASP A 576 -4.31 15.72 15.08
C ASP A 576 -5.46 15.79 16.09
N PHE A 577 -5.32 15.12 17.23
CA PHE A 577 -6.36 15.10 18.26
C PHE A 577 -6.51 16.48 18.93
N GLN A 578 -5.41 17.21 19.14
CA GLN A 578 -5.45 18.59 19.64
C GLN A 578 -6.19 19.49 18.65
N VAL A 579 -5.84 19.41 17.36
CA VAL A 579 -6.44 20.22 16.29
C VAL A 579 -7.95 20.01 16.21
N TYR A 580 -8.42 18.76 16.14
CA TYR A 580 -9.85 18.49 16.02
C TYR A 580 -10.64 18.78 17.29
N THR A 581 -10.04 18.59 18.48
CA THR A 581 -10.65 19.02 19.75
C THR A 581 -10.87 20.54 19.75
N GLU A 582 -9.88 21.30 19.32
CA GLU A 582 -9.91 22.76 19.34
C GLU A 582 -10.80 23.33 18.24
N LEU A 583 -10.92 22.65 17.09
CA LEU A 583 -11.94 22.95 16.07
C LEU A 583 -13.36 22.67 16.57
N ALA A 584 -13.59 21.59 17.32
CA ALA A 584 -14.91 21.27 17.84
C ALA A 584 -15.44 22.37 18.79
N TYR A 585 -14.59 22.91 19.67
CA TYR A 585 -14.94 24.07 20.50
C TYR A 585 -15.23 25.34 19.68
N ARG A 586 -14.47 25.61 18.61
CA ARG A 586 -14.74 26.75 17.73
C ARG A 586 -16.05 26.60 16.98
N LEU A 587 -16.34 25.40 16.47
CA LEU A 587 -17.59 25.11 15.76
C LEU A 587 -18.79 25.24 16.68
N GLU A 588 -18.72 24.76 17.92
CA GLU A 588 -19.78 24.96 18.92
C GLU A 588 -20.07 26.45 19.18
N LYS A 589 -19.03 27.28 19.23
CA LYS A 589 -19.20 28.74 19.38
C LYS A 589 -19.91 29.39 18.19
N LEU A 590 -19.68 28.90 16.97
CA LEU A 590 -20.26 29.43 15.74
C LEU A 590 -21.65 28.85 15.42
N ASP A 591 -21.88 27.59 15.79
CA ASP A 591 -23.13 26.85 15.64
C ASP A 591 -23.51 26.20 16.98
N PRO A 592 -24.27 26.91 17.84
CA PRO A 592 -24.69 26.41 19.14
C PRO A 592 -25.58 25.16 19.09
N THR A 593 -26.05 24.74 17.91
CA THR A 593 -26.78 23.48 17.76
C THR A 593 -25.87 22.26 17.98
N LEU A 594 -24.56 22.43 17.84
CA LEU A 594 -23.51 21.45 18.15
C LEU A 594 -23.24 21.38 19.66
N LYS A 595 -24.29 21.24 20.46
CA LYS A 595 -24.22 21.26 21.93
C LYS A 595 -23.14 20.34 22.49
N ASP A 596 -22.28 20.92 23.35
CA ASP A 596 -21.17 20.26 24.03
C ASP A 596 -20.18 19.57 23.07
N PHE A 597 -20.03 20.04 21.82
CA PHE A 597 -19.25 19.34 20.81
C PHE A 597 -17.79 19.15 21.20
N GLY A 598 -17.12 20.17 21.74
CA GLY A 598 -15.74 20.03 22.21
C GLY A 598 -15.58 18.92 23.26
N LYS A 599 -16.47 18.93 24.27
CA LYS A 599 -16.50 17.91 25.34
C LYS A 599 -16.91 16.53 24.84
N ARG A 600 -17.83 16.42 23.89
CA ARG A 600 -18.27 15.13 23.34
C ARG A 600 -17.20 14.53 22.42
N TYR A 601 -16.45 15.37 21.70
CA TYR A 601 -15.39 14.90 20.82
C TYR A 601 -14.23 14.32 21.64
N ASN A 602 -13.79 15.04 22.68
CA ASN A 602 -12.75 14.61 23.61
C ASN A 602 -13.28 14.58 25.06
N PRO A 603 -13.99 13.51 25.49
CA PRO A 603 -14.66 13.49 26.79
C PRO A 603 -13.74 13.34 28.00
N ARG A 604 -12.44 13.06 27.81
CA ARG A 604 -11.48 13.01 28.92
C ARG A 604 -10.75 14.32 29.11
N ALA A 605 -10.89 15.27 28.20
CA ALA A 605 -10.16 16.53 28.27
C ALA A 605 -11.10 17.73 28.11
N ASP A 606 -10.59 18.90 28.45
CA ASP A 606 -11.19 20.17 28.13
C ASP A 606 -10.26 20.95 27.18
N ARG A 607 -10.53 22.25 27.00
CA ARG A 607 -9.75 23.11 26.11
C ARG A 607 -8.27 23.25 26.53
N SER A 608 -7.91 22.91 27.77
CA SER A 608 -6.52 22.88 28.23
C SER A 608 -5.67 21.78 27.54
N TYR A 609 -6.31 20.79 26.90
CA TYR A 609 -5.64 19.77 26.08
C TYR A 609 -4.77 20.38 24.97
N TRP A 610 -5.14 21.57 24.49
CA TRP A 610 -4.38 22.31 23.50
C TRP A 610 -2.93 22.60 23.93
N GLU A 611 -2.73 22.91 25.21
CA GLU A 611 -1.41 23.23 25.76
C GLU A 611 -0.78 22.05 26.52
N ASN A 612 -1.60 21.17 27.12
CA ASN A 612 -1.13 20.12 28.02
C ASN A 612 -1.70 18.74 27.65
N PRO A 613 -1.32 18.14 26.51
CA PRO A 613 -1.93 16.90 26.03
C PRO A 613 -1.47 15.64 26.79
N ASP A 614 -0.23 15.64 27.31
CA ASP A 614 0.46 14.42 27.75
C ASP A 614 -0.32 13.62 28.81
N ALA A 615 -0.88 14.28 29.82
CA ALA A 615 -1.63 13.61 30.89
C ALA A 615 -2.93 12.97 30.39
N PHE A 616 -3.57 13.56 29.38
CA PHE A 616 -4.79 13.04 28.79
C PHE A 616 -4.51 11.86 27.86
N ASP A 617 -3.50 11.98 27.01
CA ASP A 617 -3.04 10.89 26.14
C ASP A 617 -2.64 9.66 26.99
N GLU A 618 -1.89 9.87 28.08
CA GLU A 618 -1.52 8.82 29.02
C GLU A 618 -2.74 8.13 29.65
N ALA A 619 -3.77 8.90 30.03
CA ALA A 619 -5.00 8.36 30.58
C ALA A 619 -5.75 7.49 29.56
N TYR A 620 -5.82 7.91 28.29
CA TYR A 620 -6.42 7.12 27.22
C TYR A 620 -5.65 5.82 26.96
N LEU A 621 -4.32 5.90 26.82
CA LEU A 621 -3.48 4.72 26.55
C LEU A 621 -3.49 3.72 27.71
N SER A 622 -3.45 4.20 28.95
CA SER A 622 -3.56 3.34 30.15
C SER A 622 -4.90 2.60 30.18
N ALA A 623 -5.99 3.30 29.87
CA ALA A 623 -7.33 2.69 29.82
C ALA A 623 -7.47 1.70 28.66
N TRP A 624 -6.88 2.01 27.51
CA TRP A 624 -6.80 1.08 26.39
C TRP A 624 -5.98 -0.18 26.75
N TRP A 625 -4.86 -0.02 27.45
CA TRP A 625 -4.06 -1.17 27.89
C TRP A 625 -4.81 -2.08 28.86
N LEU A 626 -5.58 -1.51 29.79
CA LEU A 626 -6.45 -2.31 30.67
C LEU A 626 -7.47 -3.15 29.89
N ARG A 627 -8.01 -2.62 28.78
CA ARG A 627 -8.87 -3.36 27.86
C ARG A 627 -8.11 -4.49 27.15
N VAL A 628 -6.90 -4.22 26.66
CA VAL A 628 -6.00 -5.24 26.08
C VAL A 628 -5.73 -6.37 27.09
N GLN A 629 -5.38 -6.04 28.33
CA GLN A 629 -5.14 -7.04 29.38
C GLN A 629 -6.36 -7.93 29.61
N LYS A 630 -7.56 -7.34 29.63
CA LYS A 630 -8.82 -8.07 29.84
C LYS A 630 -9.20 -8.95 28.64
N HIS A 631 -9.14 -8.42 27.42
CA HIS A 631 -9.65 -9.10 26.23
C HIS A 631 -8.64 -10.08 25.62
N GLN A 632 -7.35 -9.78 25.72
CA GLN A 632 -6.29 -10.55 25.06
C GLN A 632 -5.38 -11.29 26.05
N GLY A 633 -5.73 -11.32 27.34
CA GLY A 633 -5.03 -12.11 28.36
C GLY A 633 -3.62 -11.63 28.69
N VAL A 634 -3.31 -10.36 28.43
CA VAL A 634 -1.97 -9.79 28.68
C VAL A 634 -1.76 -9.54 30.18
N THR A 635 -0.69 -10.10 30.74
CA THR A 635 -0.32 -9.93 32.17
C THR A 635 0.67 -8.79 32.41
N MET A 636 1.34 -8.29 31.37
CA MET A 636 2.28 -7.17 31.47
C MET A 636 1.54 -5.88 31.86
N SER A 637 2.01 -5.18 32.89
CA SER A 637 1.45 -3.88 33.28
C SER A 637 1.77 -2.79 32.25
N TRP A 638 1.01 -1.71 32.26
CA TRP A 638 1.27 -0.55 31.40
C TRP A 638 2.69 0.01 31.62
N GLU A 639 3.13 0.15 32.88
CA GLU A 639 4.48 0.63 33.21
C GLU A 639 5.59 -0.29 32.68
N GLU A 640 5.41 -1.61 32.80
CA GLU A 640 6.38 -2.57 32.25
C GLU A 640 6.38 -2.53 30.72
N PHE A 641 5.21 -2.42 30.08
CA PHE A 641 5.11 -2.26 28.63
C PHE A 641 5.80 -0.99 28.15
N LYS A 642 5.63 0.15 28.84
CA LYS A 642 6.34 1.40 28.51
C LYS A 642 7.86 1.24 28.62
N ARG A 643 8.34 0.57 29.67
CA ARG A 643 9.78 0.35 29.92
C ARG A 643 10.41 -0.59 28.90
N ARG A 644 9.68 -1.62 28.49
CA ARG A 644 10.11 -2.64 27.51
C ARG A 644 10.02 -2.09 26.08
N GLY A 645 8.94 -1.38 25.78
CA GLY A 645 8.66 -0.78 24.49
C GLY A 645 7.97 -1.69 23.48
N VAL A 646 7.91 -3.00 23.72
CA VAL A 646 7.26 -3.97 22.85
C VAL A 646 6.64 -5.10 23.67
N TYR A 647 5.50 -5.60 23.19
CA TYR A 647 4.87 -6.82 23.66
C TYR A 647 4.63 -7.72 22.46
N LYS A 648 5.25 -8.91 22.42
CA LYS A 648 5.00 -9.92 21.39
C LYS A 648 4.10 -11.00 21.99
N PHE A 649 3.00 -11.31 21.33
CA PHE A 649 2.11 -12.39 21.77
C PHE A 649 2.77 -13.73 21.43
N VAL A 650 2.50 -14.75 22.24
CA VAL A 650 2.93 -16.12 21.98
C VAL A 650 1.70 -17.01 22.08
N PHE A 651 1.46 -17.80 21.05
CA PHE A 651 0.35 -18.76 20.99
C PHE A 651 0.90 -20.19 20.97
N ASP A 652 0.14 -21.13 21.54
CA ASP A 652 0.52 -22.55 21.57
C ASP A 652 0.57 -23.18 20.17
N LYS A 653 -0.15 -22.61 19.21
CA LYS A 653 -0.21 -23.05 17.82
C LYS A 653 -0.37 -21.87 16.86
N PRO A 654 0.13 -21.99 15.62
CA PRO A 654 -0.15 -21.02 14.56
C PRO A 654 -1.64 -20.82 14.34
N LEU A 655 -2.03 -19.56 14.15
CA LEU A 655 -3.41 -19.16 13.88
C LEU A 655 -3.72 -19.34 12.40
N VAL A 656 -4.73 -20.16 12.11
CA VAL A 656 -5.11 -20.56 10.75
C VAL A 656 -6.57 -20.18 10.54
N ALA A 657 -6.81 -19.37 9.52
CA ALA A 657 -8.15 -18.94 9.14
C ALA A 657 -9.01 -20.14 8.75
N PHE A 658 -10.26 -20.10 9.16
CA PHE A 658 -11.28 -21.13 8.92
C PHE A 658 -10.99 -22.51 9.52
N ARG A 659 -10.00 -22.66 10.43
CA ARG A 659 -9.71 -23.96 11.04
C ARG A 659 -10.94 -24.54 11.73
N GLU A 660 -11.69 -23.74 12.49
CA GLU A 660 -12.88 -24.22 13.21
C GLU A 660 -14.02 -24.61 12.26
N GLN A 661 -14.22 -23.85 11.19
CA GLN A 661 -15.19 -24.15 10.13
C GLN A 661 -14.88 -25.51 9.49
N ILE A 662 -13.61 -25.79 9.22
CA ILE A 662 -13.19 -27.03 8.55
C ILE A 662 -13.12 -28.22 9.53
N GLU A 663 -12.52 -28.06 10.70
CA GLU A 663 -12.32 -29.15 11.67
C GLU A 663 -13.60 -29.46 12.46
N GLN A 664 -14.37 -28.44 12.85
CA GLN A 664 -15.53 -28.56 13.75
C GLN A 664 -16.87 -28.38 13.03
N GLY A 665 -16.87 -27.90 11.78
CA GLY A 665 -18.11 -27.69 11.02
C GLY A 665 -18.88 -26.44 11.42
N VAL A 666 -18.21 -25.44 12.02
CA VAL A 666 -18.80 -24.12 12.25
C VAL A 666 -19.22 -23.51 10.90
N PRO A 667 -20.42 -22.92 10.78
CA PRO A 667 -20.83 -22.24 9.55
C PRO A 667 -19.92 -21.04 9.21
N PHE A 668 -19.73 -20.79 7.92
CA PHE A 668 -19.14 -19.53 7.45
C PHE A 668 -20.12 -18.37 7.68
N GLU A 669 -19.60 -17.13 7.72
CA GLU A 669 -20.42 -15.91 7.89
C GLU A 669 -21.16 -15.49 6.60
N THR A 670 -21.28 -16.40 5.63
CA THR A 670 -22.03 -16.20 4.39
C THR A 670 -23.51 -16.48 4.60
N ALA A 671 -24.35 -16.05 3.65
CA ALA A 671 -25.79 -16.30 3.69
C ALA A 671 -26.13 -17.81 3.72
N SER A 672 -25.31 -18.64 3.06
CA SER A 672 -25.48 -20.10 3.02
C SER A 672 -24.80 -20.86 4.16
N GLY A 673 -23.98 -20.20 5.00
CA GLY A 673 -23.13 -20.87 5.98
C GLY A 673 -21.96 -21.67 5.38
N LYS A 674 -21.71 -21.52 4.07
CA LYS A 674 -20.68 -22.22 3.29
C LYS A 674 -19.74 -21.24 2.56
N ILE A 675 -18.64 -21.74 2.01
CA ILE A 675 -17.82 -20.99 1.05
C ILE A 675 -18.66 -20.77 -0.22
N GLU A 676 -19.04 -19.52 -0.49
CA GLU A 676 -19.91 -19.15 -1.60
C GLU A 676 -19.10 -18.92 -2.88
N ILE A 677 -19.01 -19.95 -3.71
CA ILE A 677 -18.54 -19.82 -5.10
C ILE A 677 -19.66 -19.19 -5.94
N LEU A 678 -20.89 -19.67 -5.79
CA LEU A 678 -22.10 -18.94 -6.15
C LEU A 678 -22.49 -18.04 -4.97
N ASN A 679 -22.36 -16.73 -5.17
CA ASN A 679 -22.72 -15.74 -4.16
C ASN A 679 -24.22 -15.46 -4.18
N THR A 680 -24.85 -15.63 -3.02
CA THR A 680 -26.30 -15.53 -2.84
C THR A 680 -26.81 -14.09 -3.02
N GLU A 681 -26.06 -13.09 -2.56
CA GLU A 681 -26.44 -11.67 -2.70
C GLU A 681 -26.47 -11.28 -4.18
N LEU A 682 -25.38 -11.50 -4.91
CA LEU A 682 -25.26 -11.15 -6.33
C LEU A 682 -26.29 -11.86 -7.20
N ALA A 683 -26.60 -13.12 -6.91
CA ALA A 683 -27.58 -13.89 -7.68
C ALA A 683 -29.02 -13.35 -7.56
N HIS A 684 -29.32 -12.61 -6.48
CA HIS A 684 -30.65 -12.05 -6.22
C HIS A 684 -30.79 -10.56 -6.60
N ILE A 685 -29.73 -9.90 -7.06
CA ILE A 685 -29.83 -8.50 -7.52
C ILE A 685 -30.56 -8.44 -8.86
N THR A 686 -31.73 -7.81 -8.87
CA THR A 686 -32.54 -7.58 -10.08
C THR A 686 -32.36 -6.19 -10.67
N ASP A 687 -32.01 -5.19 -9.83
CA ASP A 687 -31.78 -3.81 -10.25
C ASP A 687 -30.43 -3.30 -9.73
N TRP A 688 -29.42 -3.36 -10.58
CA TRP A 688 -28.04 -2.94 -10.27
C TRP A 688 -27.90 -1.43 -10.08
N THR A 689 -28.81 -0.64 -10.66
CA THR A 689 -28.76 0.83 -10.59
C THR A 689 -28.97 1.34 -9.17
N LYS A 690 -29.74 0.59 -8.37
CA LYS A 690 -29.99 0.86 -6.95
C LYS A 690 -28.92 0.31 -6.00
N THR A 691 -27.85 -0.27 -6.53
CA THR A 691 -26.71 -0.76 -5.72
C THR A 691 -25.57 0.24 -5.73
N ARG A 692 -24.60 0.07 -4.82
CA ARG A 692 -23.32 0.81 -4.86
C ARG A 692 -22.44 0.44 -6.07
N TYR A 693 -22.72 -0.70 -6.71
CA TYR A 693 -21.91 -1.19 -7.83
C TYR A 693 -22.28 -0.51 -9.14
N GLY A 694 -23.57 -0.23 -9.33
CA GLY A 694 -24.15 0.41 -10.51
C GLY A 694 -24.30 -0.52 -11.72
N TYR A 695 -23.47 -1.56 -11.84
CA TYR A 695 -23.37 -2.43 -13.01
C TYR A 695 -23.36 -3.91 -12.61
N PRO A 696 -23.83 -4.82 -13.49
CA PRO A 696 -23.84 -6.26 -13.24
C PRO A 696 -22.47 -6.85 -12.92
N ILE A 697 -22.45 -7.73 -11.92
CA ILE A 697 -21.28 -8.52 -11.51
C ILE A 697 -21.70 -10.00 -11.50
N PRO A 698 -20.95 -10.91 -12.16
CA PRO A 698 -21.28 -12.34 -12.16
C PRO A 698 -21.39 -12.94 -10.75
N ALA A 699 -22.45 -13.72 -10.53
CA ALA A 699 -22.70 -14.39 -9.25
C ALA A 699 -21.73 -15.56 -8.97
N ILE A 700 -21.03 -16.07 -9.99
CA ILE A 700 -19.89 -16.99 -9.88
C ILE A 700 -18.61 -16.32 -10.40
N PRO A 701 -17.40 -16.74 -9.96
CA PRO A 701 -16.16 -16.19 -10.49
C PRO A 701 -16.02 -16.46 -12.00
N LYS A 702 -15.76 -15.40 -12.77
CA LYS A 702 -15.53 -15.47 -14.22
C LYS A 702 -14.34 -14.62 -14.65
N TRP A 703 -13.67 -15.04 -15.73
CA TRP A 703 -12.86 -14.11 -16.49
C TRP A 703 -13.77 -13.12 -17.23
N ILE A 704 -13.48 -11.83 -17.07
CA ILE A 704 -14.19 -10.73 -17.76
C ILE A 704 -13.13 -9.89 -18.45
N GLU A 705 -13.35 -9.57 -19.72
CA GLU A 705 -12.41 -8.78 -20.48
C GLU A 705 -12.24 -7.36 -19.86
N PRO A 706 -11.00 -6.92 -19.56
CA PRO A 706 -10.72 -5.60 -19.00
C PRO A 706 -10.98 -4.50 -20.03
N PHE A 707 -11.35 -3.32 -19.55
CA PHE A 707 -11.54 -2.16 -20.42
C PHE A 707 -10.22 -1.61 -21.02
N GLU A 708 -9.05 -1.94 -20.44
CA GLU A 708 -7.73 -1.71 -21.07
C GLU A 708 -6.78 -2.90 -20.77
N TRP A 709 -6.20 -3.51 -21.82
CA TRP A 709 -5.21 -4.59 -21.72
C TRP A 709 -4.55 -4.84 -23.10
N LEU A 710 -3.47 -5.64 -23.17
CA LEU A 710 -2.67 -5.78 -24.41
C LEU A 710 -3.42 -6.35 -25.63
N ASN A 711 -4.56 -7.02 -25.46
CA ASN A 711 -5.36 -7.48 -26.61
C ASN A 711 -6.54 -6.54 -26.94
N HIS A 712 -6.72 -5.46 -26.17
CA HIS A 712 -7.74 -4.45 -26.44
C HIS A 712 -7.40 -3.66 -27.73
N PRO A 713 -8.38 -3.19 -28.52
CA PRO A 713 -8.11 -2.39 -29.73
C PRO A 713 -7.21 -1.16 -29.51
N LYS A 714 -7.27 -0.52 -28.33
CA LYS A 714 -6.39 0.59 -27.95
C LYS A 714 -4.90 0.24 -27.92
N ALA A 715 -4.54 -1.04 -27.82
CA ALA A 715 -3.15 -1.46 -27.82
C ALA A 715 -2.43 -1.16 -29.15
N LYS A 716 -3.17 -0.86 -30.23
CA LYS A 716 -2.60 -0.35 -31.48
C LYS A 716 -1.94 1.02 -31.30
N ASP A 717 -2.56 1.89 -30.51
CA ASP A 717 -2.08 3.25 -30.24
C ASP A 717 -1.16 3.29 -29.02
N TYR A 718 -1.41 2.39 -28.06
CA TYR A 718 -0.72 2.27 -26.77
C TYR A 718 -0.22 0.84 -26.56
N PRO A 719 0.91 0.45 -27.20
CA PRO A 719 1.33 -0.95 -27.32
C PRO A 719 1.95 -1.55 -26.05
N PHE A 720 2.08 -0.77 -24.97
CA PHE A 720 2.67 -1.23 -23.72
C PHE A 720 1.63 -1.26 -22.59
N HIS A 721 1.62 -2.34 -21.83
CA HIS A 721 0.86 -2.42 -20.58
C HIS A 721 1.74 -1.94 -19.44
N MET A 722 1.30 -0.91 -18.72
CA MET A 722 2.00 -0.40 -17.54
C MET A 722 1.48 -1.06 -16.27
N ILE A 723 2.38 -1.55 -15.43
CA ILE A 723 2.09 -1.95 -14.05
C ILE A 723 2.80 -1.02 -13.07
N THR A 724 2.21 -0.82 -11.89
CA THR A 724 2.65 0.19 -10.91
C THR A 724 2.95 -0.41 -9.52
N PRO A 725 3.92 -1.33 -9.41
CA PRO A 725 4.21 -2.01 -8.15
C PRO A 725 4.76 -1.04 -7.10
N HIS A 726 4.54 -1.38 -5.83
CA HIS A 726 5.14 -0.66 -4.70
C HIS A 726 6.68 -0.73 -4.78
N PRO A 727 7.40 0.38 -4.62
CA PRO A 727 8.87 0.42 -4.62
C PRO A 727 9.48 0.01 -3.27
N ARG A 728 10.78 -0.30 -3.27
CA ARG A 728 11.54 -0.64 -2.04
C ARG A 728 11.91 0.58 -1.20
N TRP A 729 12.16 1.72 -1.83
CA TRP A 729 12.80 2.90 -1.23
C TRP A 729 11.81 3.96 -0.72
N ARG A 730 10.50 3.75 -0.90
CA ARG A 730 9.44 4.60 -0.35
C ARG A 730 8.26 3.74 0.09
N THR A 731 7.37 4.30 0.89
CA THR A 731 6.09 3.68 1.26
C THR A 731 5.00 4.54 0.67
N HIS A 732 4.44 4.13 -0.48
CA HIS A 732 3.61 5.03 -1.29
C HIS A 732 4.40 6.29 -1.65
N SER A 733 3.81 7.46 -1.51
CA SER A 733 4.51 8.74 -1.65
C SER A 733 5.43 9.09 -0.46
N ILE A 734 5.31 8.40 0.68
CA ILE A 734 6.12 8.71 1.87
C ILE A 734 7.58 8.30 1.64
N PHE A 735 8.50 9.18 2.05
CA PHE A 735 9.95 9.10 1.84
C PHE A 735 10.43 9.43 0.43
N HIS A 736 9.56 9.81 -0.51
CA HIS A 736 9.99 10.21 -1.85
C HIS A 736 11.03 11.33 -1.83
N ASN A 737 10.90 12.26 -0.89
CA ASN A 737 11.79 13.41 -0.74
C ASN A 737 13.11 13.11 -0.01
N ILE A 738 13.35 11.88 0.45
CA ILE A 738 14.56 11.54 1.22
C ILE A 738 15.74 11.26 0.28
N PRO A 739 16.81 12.09 0.28
CA PRO A 739 17.93 11.94 -0.65
C PRO A 739 18.63 10.58 -0.54
N TRP A 740 18.90 10.11 0.68
CA TRP A 740 19.57 8.82 0.91
C TRP A 740 18.84 7.63 0.28
N LEU A 741 17.50 7.66 0.26
CA LEU A 741 16.71 6.61 -0.37
C LEU A 741 16.68 6.77 -1.89
N ARG A 742 16.58 8.00 -2.40
CA ARG A 742 16.63 8.30 -3.84
C ARG A 742 17.99 7.96 -4.46
N GLU A 743 19.09 8.10 -3.73
CA GLU A 743 20.41 7.68 -4.18
C GLU A 743 20.50 6.16 -4.42
N THR A 744 19.71 5.36 -3.72
CA THR A 744 19.70 3.89 -3.90
C THR A 744 18.90 3.44 -5.12
N TYR A 745 17.93 4.23 -5.58
CA TYR A 745 17.04 3.90 -6.69
C TYR A 745 16.48 5.15 -7.37
N GLN A 746 16.66 5.23 -8.68
CA GLN A 746 16.06 6.26 -9.52
C GLN A 746 14.60 5.93 -9.87
N GLN A 747 13.77 6.96 -10.05
CA GLN A 747 12.44 6.75 -10.64
C GLN A 747 12.61 6.59 -12.15
N GLU A 748 12.27 5.42 -12.65
CA GLU A 748 12.55 5.01 -14.03
C GLU A 748 11.44 4.12 -14.57
N LEU A 749 11.35 4.04 -15.90
CA LEU A 749 10.50 3.08 -16.60
C LEU A 749 11.31 1.82 -16.87
N THR A 750 10.98 0.70 -16.23
CA THR A 750 11.61 -0.59 -16.58
C THR A 750 10.99 -1.15 -17.85
N MET A 751 11.82 -1.62 -18.78
CA MET A 751 11.42 -2.14 -20.08
C MET A 751 12.23 -3.38 -20.48
N TYR A 752 11.57 -4.31 -21.18
CA TYR A 752 12.20 -5.50 -21.75
C TYR A 752 13.24 -5.14 -22.84
N THR A 753 14.37 -5.87 -22.90
CA THR A 753 15.45 -5.60 -23.88
C THR A 753 14.95 -5.55 -25.33
N GLY A 754 14.08 -6.48 -25.71
CA GLY A 754 13.62 -6.60 -27.10
C GLY A 754 12.75 -5.41 -27.52
N ASP A 755 11.97 -4.89 -26.58
CA ASP A 755 11.17 -3.69 -26.80
C ASP A 755 12.02 -2.43 -26.85
N ALA A 756 13.02 -2.32 -25.97
CA ALA A 756 13.96 -1.23 -25.99
C ALA A 756 14.74 -1.19 -27.32
N ALA A 757 15.21 -2.35 -27.80
CA ALA A 757 15.89 -2.46 -29.09
C ALA A 757 14.98 -2.05 -30.26
N ARG A 758 13.71 -2.47 -30.25
CA ARG A 758 12.70 -2.06 -31.25
C ARG A 758 12.47 -0.55 -31.28
N LEU A 759 12.58 0.12 -30.13
CA LEU A 759 12.42 1.57 -30.00
C LEU A 759 13.73 2.36 -30.11
N GLY A 760 14.89 1.70 -30.27
CA GLY A 760 16.20 2.36 -30.29
C GLY A 760 16.60 2.98 -28.95
N LEU A 761 16.15 2.40 -27.84
CA LEU A 761 16.37 2.87 -26.47
C LEU A 761 17.48 2.08 -25.77
N LYS A 762 18.24 2.76 -24.91
CA LYS A 762 19.19 2.15 -23.96
C LYS A 762 18.97 2.70 -22.55
N THR A 763 19.43 1.97 -21.54
CA THR A 763 19.36 2.41 -20.14
C THR A 763 19.90 3.83 -19.98
N GLY A 764 19.14 4.68 -19.28
CA GLY A 764 19.47 6.08 -19.04
C GLY A 764 18.96 7.05 -20.11
N ASP A 765 18.50 6.57 -21.28
CA ASP A 765 17.79 7.44 -22.22
C ASP A 765 16.52 7.98 -21.57
N ILE A 766 16.24 9.27 -21.78
CA ILE A 766 15.01 9.89 -21.30
C ILE A 766 13.87 9.60 -22.27
N VAL A 767 12.76 9.12 -21.72
CA VAL A 767 11.55 8.79 -22.48
C VAL A 767 10.37 9.58 -21.95
N GLU A 768 9.45 9.89 -22.88
CA GLU A 768 8.09 10.24 -22.51
C GLU A 768 7.24 8.97 -22.57
N THR A 769 6.38 8.79 -21.58
CA THR A 769 5.34 7.76 -21.54
C THR A 769 3.98 8.44 -21.45
N TRP A 770 3.02 8.07 -22.29
CA TRP A 770 1.76 8.80 -22.42
C TRP A 770 0.58 7.92 -22.84
N ASN A 771 -0.61 8.45 -22.57
CA ASN A 771 -1.89 8.03 -23.15
C ASN A 771 -2.86 9.23 -23.22
N ASP A 772 -4.15 9.01 -23.46
CA ASP A 772 -5.15 10.09 -23.56
C ASP A 772 -5.26 10.96 -22.29
N ARG A 773 -4.84 10.45 -21.12
CA ARG A 773 -5.03 11.10 -19.81
C ARG A 773 -3.89 12.03 -19.44
N GLY A 774 -2.67 11.70 -19.86
CA GLY A 774 -1.50 12.46 -19.43
C GLY A 774 -0.19 11.95 -20.01
N LYS A 775 0.89 12.52 -19.49
CA LYS A 775 2.26 12.24 -19.90
C LYS A 775 3.22 12.37 -18.73
N CYS A 776 4.14 11.42 -18.64
CA CYS A 776 5.23 11.44 -17.68
C CYS A 776 6.59 11.36 -18.37
N VAL A 777 7.63 11.94 -17.78
CA VAL A 777 9.01 11.93 -18.29
C VAL A 777 9.93 11.25 -17.28
N VAL A 778 10.60 10.20 -17.73
CA VAL A 778 11.49 9.36 -16.89
C VAL A 778 12.65 8.80 -17.72
N PRO A 779 13.80 8.49 -17.10
CA PRO A 779 14.77 7.60 -17.72
C PRO A 779 14.18 6.20 -17.92
N VAL A 780 14.67 5.47 -18.91
CA VAL A 780 14.37 4.04 -19.10
C VAL A 780 15.46 3.16 -18.46
N TYR A 781 15.05 2.05 -17.85
CA TYR A 781 15.92 0.97 -17.40
C TYR A 781 15.63 -0.30 -18.19
N VAL A 782 16.60 -0.74 -19.00
CA VAL A 782 16.45 -1.86 -19.92
C VAL A 782 16.94 -3.15 -19.25
N THR A 783 16.11 -4.20 -19.26
CA THR A 783 16.41 -5.47 -18.56
C THR A 783 15.70 -6.68 -19.17
N GLU A 784 16.19 -7.89 -18.90
CA GLU A 784 15.50 -9.17 -19.18
C GLU A 784 14.50 -9.56 -18.09
N ARG A 785 14.46 -8.82 -16.96
CA ARG A 785 13.63 -9.15 -15.78
C ARG A 785 12.16 -8.73 -15.92
N CYS A 786 11.68 -8.48 -17.14
CA CYS A 786 10.31 -8.10 -17.42
C CYS A 786 9.85 -8.78 -18.71
N MET A 787 8.59 -9.18 -18.79
CA MET A 787 8.07 -9.79 -20.01
C MET A 787 7.90 -8.76 -21.16
N PRO A 788 7.91 -9.20 -22.42
CA PRO A 788 7.69 -8.32 -23.57
C PRO A 788 6.35 -7.55 -23.50
N SER A 789 6.35 -6.33 -24.03
CA SER A 789 5.22 -5.39 -24.08
C SER A 789 4.64 -4.96 -22.73
N VAL A 790 5.33 -5.28 -21.62
CA VAL A 790 5.01 -4.77 -20.29
C VAL A 790 6.08 -3.78 -19.86
N VAL A 791 5.67 -2.68 -19.25
CA VAL A 791 6.56 -1.67 -18.66
C VAL A 791 6.21 -1.47 -17.19
N VAL A 792 7.21 -1.17 -16.37
CA VAL A 792 7.03 -0.96 -14.93
C VAL A 792 7.37 0.47 -14.58
N LEU A 793 6.43 1.18 -13.95
CA LEU A 793 6.65 2.50 -13.38
C LEU A 793 6.16 2.52 -11.93
N HIS A 794 7.09 2.59 -10.99
CA HIS A 794 6.74 2.48 -9.56
C HIS A 794 5.84 3.62 -9.08
N GLU A 795 4.81 3.28 -8.31
CA GLU A 795 3.88 4.25 -7.71
C GLU A 795 4.54 5.18 -6.69
N GLY A 796 3.90 6.31 -6.38
CA GLY A 796 4.31 7.15 -5.24
C GLY A 796 5.38 8.19 -5.57
N ALA A 797 5.65 8.45 -6.85
CA ALA A 797 6.48 9.59 -7.22
C ALA A 797 5.74 10.90 -6.93
N TRP A 798 6.38 11.87 -6.27
CA TRP A 798 5.77 13.18 -6.05
C TRP A 798 5.73 13.94 -7.37
N MET A 799 4.56 14.44 -7.75
CA MET A 799 4.36 15.15 -9.02
C MET A 799 5.30 16.36 -9.19
N ASP A 800 5.82 16.55 -10.41
CA ASP A 800 6.55 17.75 -10.86
C ASP A 800 5.98 18.26 -12.18
N LEU A 801 4.87 19.00 -12.09
CA LEU A 801 4.18 19.53 -13.26
C LEU A 801 4.99 20.62 -13.96
N ASP A 802 5.07 20.53 -15.28
CA ASP A 802 5.46 21.65 -16.12
C ASP A 802 4.24 22.51 -16.52
N LYS A 803 4.49 23.62 -17.22
CA LYS A 803 3.44 24.54 -17.70
C LYS A 803 2.45 23.91 -18.69
N ASN A 804 2.79 22.78 -19.28
CA ASN A 804 1.97 22.06 -20.26
C ASN A 804 1.22 20.87 -19.63
N GLY A 805 1.33 20.68 -18.31
CA GLY A 805 0.70 19.55 -17.62
C GLY A 805 1.44 18.23 -17.75
N VAL A 806 2.72 18.26 -18.16
CA VAL A 806 3.58 17.06 -18.19
C VAL A 806 4.18 16.85 -16.81
N ASP A 807 4.04 15.63 -16.28
CA ASP A 807 4.72 15.25 -15.06
C ASP A 807 6.18 14.87 -15.34
N ARG A 808 7.12 15.61 -14.76
CA ARG A 808 8.56 15.38 -14.95
C ARG A 808 9.16 14.45 -13.90
N SER A 809 8.33 13.91 -13.00
CA SER A 809 8.79 13.08 -11.89
C SER A 809 8.56 11.59 -12.09
N GLY A 810 7.64 11.19 -12.98
CA GLY A 810 7.32 9.80 -13.26
C GLY A 810 6.21 9.22 -12.39
N ASN A 811 5.18 9.99 -12.07
CA ASN A 811 4.01 9.50 -11.33
C ASN A 811 3.03 8.78 -12.28
N PRO A 812 2.84 7.46 -12.16
CA PRO A 812 1.96 6.72 -13.08
C PRO A 812 0.48 7.10 -12.93
N ASP A 813 0.07 7.72 -11.83
CA ASP A 813 -1.33 8.04 -11.56
C ASP A 813 -1.91 9.11 -12.50
N PHE A 814 -1.06 9.85 -13.23
CA PHE A 814 -1.46 10.69 -14.38
C PHE A 814 -1.97 9.89 -15.58
N LEU A 815 -1.58 8.62 -15.68
CA LEU A 815 -1.86 7.74 -16.82
C LEU A 815 -2.97 6.73 -16.49
N THR A 816 -3.28 6.55 -15.20
CA THR A 816 -4.32 5.63 -14.74
C THR A 816 -5.72 6.22 -14.95
N LEU A 817 -6.64 5.41 -15.48
CA LEU A 817 -8.03 5.80 -15.63
C LEU A 817 -8.72 5.87 -14.25
N ASP A 818 -9.55 6.89 -14.02
CA ASP A 818 -10.37 7.04 -12.81
C ASP A 818 -11.66 6.23 -12.84
N GLU A 819 -11.61 5.08 -13.52
CA GLU A 819 -12.69 4.11 -13.61
C GLU A 819 -12.36 2.88 -12.76
N PRO A 820 -12.98 2.76 -11.59
CA PRO A 820 -12.81 1.57 -10.77
C PRO A 820 -13.62 0.41 -11.36
N SER A 821 -13.23 -0.80 -10.99
CA SER A 821 -14.07 -1.99 -11.16
C SER A 821 -15.48 -1.76 -10.56
N PRO A 822 -16.53 -2.45 -11.04
CA PRO A 822 -17.88 -2.33 -10.45
C PRO A 822 -17.90 -2.51 -8.93
N ALA A 823 -17.11 -3.45 -8.40
CA ALA A 823 -16.93 -3.69 -6.96
C ALA A 823 -16.10 -2.65 -6.19
N GLY A 824 -15.67 -1.56 -6.85
CA GLY A 824 -14.91 -0.46 -6.26
C GLY A 824 -13.39 -0.63 -6.29
N ALA A 825 -12.87 -1.69 -6.92
CA ALA A 825 -11.43 -1.89 -7.03
C ALA A 825 -10.78 -0.82 -7.90
N PHE A 826 -9.73 -0.19 -7.39
CA PHE A 826 -8.93 0.74 -8.17
C PHE A 826 -8.13 -0.02 -9.23
N ALA A 827 -8.23 0.42 -10.48
CA ALA A 827 -7.63 -0.26 -11.62
C ALA A 827 -6.19 0.22 -11.91
N TYR A 828 -5.35 0.33 -10.88
CA TYR A 828 -3.96 0.83 -10.99
C TYR A 828 -3.06 0.05 -11.94
N ASN A 829 -3.38 -1.22 -12.22
CA ASN A 829 -2.64 -2.05 -13.17
C ASN A 829 -3.39 -2.26 -14.48
N THR A 830 -4.43 -1.45 -14.78
CA THR A 830 -5.19 -1.46 -16.03
C THR A 830 -4.85 -0.20 -16.83
N ILE A 831 -3.63 -0.18 -17.37
CA ILE A 831 -3.07 0.99 -18.03
C ILE A 831 -2.38 0.57 -19.32
N LEU A 832 -2.81 1.16 -20.43
CA LEU A 832 -2.06 1.13 -21.68
C LEU A 832 -1.35 2.47 -21.91
N VAL A 833 -0.11 2.39 -22.38
CA VAL A 833 0.72 3.56 -22.71
C VAL A 833 1.50 3.35 -24.01
N ASN A 834 2.00 4.44 -24.56
CA ASN A 834 3.05 4.44 -25.57
C ASN A 834 4.31 5.09 -25.00
N VAL A 835 5.47 4.79 -25.58
CA VAL A 835 6.80 5.21 -25.09
C VAL A 835 7.66 5.65 -26.27
N ARG A 836 8.35 6.78 -26.11
CA ARG A 836 9.32 7.28 -27.10
C ARG A 836 10.41 8.08 -26.44
N LYS A 837 11.59 8.11 -27.07
CA LYS A 837 12.70 8.95 -26.65
C LYS A 837 12.32 10.44 -26.71
N THR A 838 12.80 11.22 -25.75
CA THR A 838 12.53 12.66 -25.67
C THR A 838 13.76 13.44 -25.21
N THR A 839 13.74 14.76 -25.41
CA THR A 839 14.73 15.71 -24.91
C THR A 839 14.20 16.53 -23.72
N LEU A 840 13.01 16.19 -23.20
CA LEU A 840 12.47 16.80 -21.98
C LEU A 840 13.30 16.38 -20.76
N ASP A 841 13.44 17.29 -19.80
CA ASP A 841 14.19 17.01 -18.58
C ASP A 841 13.35 16.19 -17.58
N HIS A 842 13.98 15.15 -17.01
CA HIS A 842 13.47 14.47 -15.83
C HIS A 842 13.90 15.23 -14.57
N ARG A 843 12.93 15.70 -13.78
CA ARG A 843 13.11 16.40 -12.48
C ARG A 843 14.10 17.57 -12.50
N PRO A 844 14.02 18.52 -13.45
CA PRO A 844 14.96 19.63 -13.52
C PRO A 844 14.93 20.48 -12.23
N GLY A 845 16.07 20.54 -11.55
CA GLY A 845 16.27 21.38 -10.37
C GLY A 845 15.45 20.96 -9.14
N TRP A 846 15.02 19.71 -9.02
CA TRP A 846 14.19 19.26 -7.89
C TRP A 846 14.81 19.56 -6.52
N ASP A 847 16.10 19.23 -6.32
CA ASP A 847 16.76 19.48 -5.03
C ASP A 847 16.92 20.98 -4.75
N SER A 848 17.15 21.80 -5.77
CA SER A 848 17.14 23.26 -5.66
C SER A 848 15.75 23.79 -5.30
N LYS A 849 14.68 23.24 -5.90
CA LYS A 849 13.28 23.59 -5.59
C LYS A 849 12.89 23.17 -4.17
N ALA A 850 13.31 22.00 -3.70
CA ALA A 850 13.08 21.54 -2.34
C ALA A 850 13.72 22.49 -1.32
N THR A 851 14.98 22.89 -1.56
CA THR A 851 15.67 23.90 -0.75
C THR A 851 14.99 25.27 -0.83
N ALA A 852 14.59 25.73 -2.01
CA ALA A 852 13.89 27.00 -2.18
C ALA A 852 12.53 27.02 -1.47
N ARG A 853 11.77 25.92 -1.54
CA ARG A 853 10.52 25.75 -0.78
C ARG A 853 10.78 25.82 0.71
N SER A 854 11.83 25.17 1.21
CA SER A 854 12.16 25.21 2.65
C SER A 854 12.29 26.62 3.20
N TYR A 855 12.70 27.60 2.38
CA TYR A 855 12.78 29.00 2.78
C TYR A 855 11.42 29.65 3.05
N ILE A 856 10.39 29.28 2.29
CA ILE A 856 9.00 29.74 2.50
C ILE A 856 8.45 29.15 3.80
N PHE A 857 8.77 27.88 4.07
CA PHE A 857 8.14 27.13 5.16
C PHE A 857 8.88 27.14 6.51
N ARG A 858 10.11 27.67 6.56
CA ARG A 858 10.95 27.71 7.78
C ARG A 858 11.27 29.11 8.29
N ARG A 859 10.85 30.19 7.63
CA ARG A 859 11.11 31.53 8.15
C ARG A 859 10.29 31.78 9.42
N ASP A 860 10.99 32.07 10.50
CA ASP A 860 10.49 33.00 11.50
C ASP A 860 10.38 34.36 10.79
N THR A 861 9.15 34.84 10.61
CA THR A 861 8.89 36.14 9.98
C THR A 861 9.50 37.26 10.78
#